data_AF-A0A6I7QWL2-F1
#
_entry.id   AF-A0A6I7QWL2-F1
#
_cell.length_a   1.000
_cell.length_b   1.000
_cell.length_c   1.000
_cell.angle_alpha   90.00
_cell.angle_beta   90.00
_cell.angle_gamma   90.00
#
_symmetry.space_group_name_H-M   'P 1'
#
loop_
_entity.id
_entity.type
_entity.pdbx_description
1 polymer ?
#
loop_
_entity_poly.entity_id
_entity_poly.type
_entity_poly.pdbx_seq_one_letter_code
_entity_poly.pdbx_strand_id
1 'polypeptide(L)'
;MGVLMKQMRSASVFCLLALLVTATVRPQELSYSLATADDYVAPLVNPAGVAVGNARGFAFALDYEPPGVSREEFSLFFSGKNASYVYRRRDGSHLHSLAIAGSLTPNVFLGAGADLPEFNRARGSYTTGLLLRPLNQFSLGGRARYHAASETWDYGAGLGIRPMALLNRRMENRVTLTADLTLSDGDLLQPTFGLETELFNGVRGDARFDLEQETLSLSISIATPHLRLGTGARLADGESERGTAFVHLSPSRFRSLGTPQSNTWIEYSPGPAIMEQRLLPDHFPFSWLDQPLPLPELLDQIARLRDDPAVAGLIFVDHNFLTSHANFKEIAAALDDFRSRGKKIVFYYEQTNTLNYALAASVADAIYLHPQGYLNLVGFSSVQLYLATFLDRFGVEVVAVPSHDFKTGGDALSRSSMSDAEREALESLFDSLYADLLTSIEKGREHRLAAPAAELIDRGPYLVAAQALEAGLVDELIYQDQLTDRLERLHPRSHVAEVRFSREMRADWSVPPATNIALIHVVGDIRRGESDPGMSAGSRTVAEAIRNAREDRSIEGILLRVASSGGSTLASDSIAREVALAAAEKPVVVSFGGTAASGGYYIAAPAHHIVAQPVTITGSIGVLAVLPNVEGLAERLDINWETIRRGERADFGVPLRRLSPEELELIERSVAASYERFLEVVAAGRAMESDAVHEVAQGRVWSGAQAADLGLVDELGGLADAVEAIRLRTNPNRAVQLVPVGGRQGVFSRERTWRITRARAYRDLPPEVRMVAEALETLGAYGDEIILMRMPYDLDLAW
;
A
#
# COMPACT_ATOMS: atom_id res chain seq x y z
N MET A 1 34.90 24.09 -13.75
CA MET A 1 35.07 25.54 -14.00
C MET A 1 34.78 25.97 -15.44
N GLY A 2 35.23 25.23 -16.47
CA GLY A 2 34.98 25.58 -17.89
C GLY A 2 33.52 25.47 -18.39
N VAL A 3 32.64 24.73 -17.70
CA VAL A 3 31.20 24.63 -18.02
C VAL A 3 30.41 25.81 -17.42
N LEU A 4 30.84 26.33 -16.26
CA LEU A 4 30.23 27.50 -15.60
C LEU A 4 30.46 28.81 -16.40
N MET A 5 31.61 28.94 -17.06
CA MET A 5 31.94 30.13 -17.87
C MET A 5 31.23 30.18 -19.24
N LYS A 6 30.68 29.05 -19.72
CA LYS A 6 29.92 29.01 -20.99
C LYS A 6 28.44 29.41 -20.81
N GLN A 7 27.85 29.22 -19.63
CA GLN A 7 26.48 29.65 -19.31
C GLN A 7 26.35 31.14 -18.96
N MET A 8 27.44 31.81 -18.55
CA MET A 8 27.43 33.24 -18.21
C MET A 8 27.39 34.18 -19.44
N ARG A 9 27.67 33.70 -20.66
CA ARG A 9 27.63 34.53 -21.87
C ARG A 9 26.20 34.74 -22.42
N SER A 10 25.24 33.92 -22.00
CA SER A 10 23.81 34.05 -22.30
C SER A 10 23.08 35.04 -21.37
N ALA A 11 23.68 35.40 -20.24
CA ALA A 11 23.12 36.39 -19.30
C ALA A 11 23.15 37.83 -19.85
N SER A 12 24.06 38.12 -20.79
CA SER A 12 24.23 39.46 -21.38
C SER A 12 23.13 39.84 -22.37
N VAL A 13 22.40 38.87 -22.92
CA VAL A 13 21.25 39.11 -23.82
C VAL A 13 19.95 39.29 -23.03
N PHE A 14 19.88 38.75 -21.81
CA PHE A 14 18.70 38.80 -20.94
C PHE A 14 18.47 40.16 -20.27
N CYS A 15 19.54 40.95 -20.06
CA CYS A 15 19.44 42.27 -19.43
C CYS A 15 18.97 43.39 -20.38
N LEU A 16 18.86 43.15 -21.70
CA LEU A 16 18.65 44.22 -22.68
C LEU A 16 17.18 44.59 -22.92
N LEU A 17 16.21 43.79 -22.46
CA LEU A 17 14.77 44.02 -22.69
C LEU A 17 14.05 44.73 -21.52
N ALA A 18 14.72 44.91 -20.37
CA ALA A 18 14.11 45.46 -19.15
C ALA A 18 14.34 46.98 -18.96
N LEU A 19 15.04 47.63 -19.88
CA LEU A 19 15.34 49.07 -19.82
C LEU A 19 14.31 49.86 -20.63
N LEU A 20 13.23 50.33 -20.00
CA LEU A 20 12.60 51.64 -20.28
C LEU A 20 11.52 52.01 -19.24
N VAL A 21 11.58 53.29 -18.83
CA VAL A 21 10.59 54.11 -18.09
C VAL A 21 10.69 54.16 -16.56
N THR A 22 11.06 55.34 -16.06
CA THR A 22 11.22 55.77 -14.66
C THR A 22 9.95 56.42 -14.10
N ALA A 23 9.59 56.17 -12.84
CA ALA A 23 9.27 57.17 -11.79
C ALA A 23 8.74 56.50 -10.50
N THR A 24 8.91 57.20 -9.37
CA THR A 24 8.86 56.70 -7.99
C THR A 24 7.46 56.68 -7.35
N VAL A 25 7.01 55.52 -6.84
CA VAL A 25 5.89 55.39 -5.87
C VAL A 25 6.16 54.24 -4.88
N ARG A 26 5.60 54.33 -3.66
CA ARG A 26 5.81 53.42 -2.52
C ARG A 26 5.27 51.99 -2.75
N PRO A 27 5.84 50.95 -2.12
CA PRO A 27 5.73 49.58 -2.63
C PRO A 27 4.59 48.74 -2.01
N GLN A 28 3.83 48.04 -2.86
CA GLN A 28 3.10 46.81 -2.51
C GLN A 28 3.39 45.72 -3.56
N GLU A 29 3.62 44.49 -3.10
CA GLU A 29 3.94 43.31 -3.93
C GLU A 29 2.86 43.07 -5.02
N LEU A 30 3.21 42.31 -6.08
CA LEU A 30 2.22 41.74 -6.98
C LEU A 30 1.08 41.15 -6.14
N SER A 31 -0.15 41.64 -6.36
CA SER A 31 -1.31 41.16 -5.62
C SER A 31 -1.54 39.69 -5.97
N TYR A 32 -1.78 38.83 -4.97
CA TYR A 32 -2.18 37.43 -5.14
C TYR A 32 -3.48 37.20 -4.37
N SER A 33 -4.34 36.29 -4.82
CA SER A 33 -5.60 36.04 -4.10
C SER A 33 -5.36 35.24 -2.84
N LEU A 34 -6.06 35.63 -1.77
CA LEU A 34 -6.08 34.90 -0.51
C LEU A 34 -6.68 33.50 -0.66
N ALA A 35 -7.54 33.30 -1.67
CA ALA A 35 -8.21 32.04 -1.95
C ALA A 35 -7.38 31.08 -2.81
N THR A 36 -6.37 31.55 -3.55
CA THR A 36 -5.62 30.72 -4.50
C THR A 36 -4.14 30.61 -4.18
N ALA A 37 -3.61 31.47 -3.31
CA ALA A 37 -2.21 31.48 -2.90
C ALA A 37 -1.82 30.19 -2.14
N ASP A 38 -1.38 29.18 -2.88
CA ASP A 38 -0.85 27.92 -2.36
C ASP A 38 0.55 27.57 -2.88
N ASP A 39 1.13 28.40 -3.75
CA ASP A 39 2.48 28.26 -4.29
C ASP A 39 3.54 28.95 -3.41
N TYR A 40 4.72 29.25 -3.97
CA TYR A 40 5.86 29.76 -3.20
C TYR A 40 5.56 31.07 -2.44
N VAL A 41 4.55 31.86 -2.85
CA VAL A 41 4.17 33.11 -2.15
C VAL A 41 3.18 32.89 -1.01
N ALA A 42 2.62 31.68 -0.88
CA ALA A 42 1.64 31.34 0.18
C ALA A 42 2.06 31.78 1.60
N PRO A 43 3.33 31.62 2.04
CA PRO A 43 3.76 32.06 3.37
C PRO A 43 3.50 33.54 3.68
N LEU A 44 3.49 34.40 2.66
CA LEU A 44 3.33 35.86 2.78
C LEU A 44 1.89 36.32 2.57
N VAL A 45 1.15 35.61 1.69
CA VAL A 45 -0.19 35.98 1.28
C VAL A 45 -1.24 35.41 2.23
N ASN A 46 -1.26 34.08 2.36
CA ASN A 46 -2.14 33.34 3.26
C ASN A 46 -1.39 32.11 3.80
N PRO A 47 -0.90 32.12 5.05
CA PRO A 47 -0.05 31.06 5.57
C PRO A 47 -0.73 29.68 5.56
N ALA A 48 -2.07 29.60 5.53
CA ALA A 48 -2.78 28.33 5.37
C ALA A 48 -2.45 27.60 4.06
N GLY A 49 -2.10 28.33 3.00
CA GLY A 49 -1.72 27.77 1.71
C GLY A 49 -0.47 26.89 1.76
N VAL A 50 0.41 27.08 2.76
CA VAL A 50 1.61 26.25 2.95
C VAL A 50 1.23 24.77 3.17
N ALA A 51 0.12 24.50 3.87
CA ALA A 51 -0.33 23.14 4.15
C ALA A 51 -0.91 22.42 2.92
N VAL A 52 -1.21 23.13 1.82
CA VAL A 52 -1.57 22.51 0.53
C VAL A 52 -0.37 21.75 -0.05
N GLY A 53 0.85 22.25 0.21
CA GLY A 53 2.11 21.59 -0.15
C GLY A 53 2.70 21.99 -1.49
N ASN A 54 2.04 22.86 -2.26
CA ASN A 54 2.57 23.35 -3.55
C ASN A 54 3.74 24.35 -3.36
N ALA A 55 3.81 25.04 -2.21
CA ALA A 55 4.90 25.95 -1.87
C ALA A 55 6.27 25.27 -1.70
N ARG A 56 6.32 23.94 -1.53
CA ARG A 56 7.54 23.19 -1.16
C ARG A 56 8.72 23.48 -2.07
N GLY A 57 9.90 23.50 -1.44
CA GLY A 57 11.19 23.65 -2.09
C GLY A 57 11.82 25.01 -1.82
N PHE A 58 12.53 25.51 -2.83
CA PHE A 58 13.27 26.76 -2.76
C PHE A 58 12.78 27.72 -3.85
N ALA A 59 12.50 28.96 -3.50
CA ALA A 59 12.26 30.00 -4.49
C ALA A 59 13.14 31.23 -4.26
N PHE A 60 13.47 31.91 -5.35
CA PHE A 60 14.18 33.17 -5.37
C PHE A 60 13.38 34.15 -6.20
N ALA A 61 13.10 35.33 -5.66
CA ALA A 61 12.44 36.43 -6.37
C ALA A 61 13.29 37.69 -6.29
N LEU A 62 13.36 38.42 -7.41
CA LEU A 62 14.11 39.66 -7.56
C LEU A 62 13.15 40.75 -8.03
N ASP A 63 13.09 41.85 -7.28
CA ASP A 63 12.26 42.99 -7.64
C ASP A 63 13.05 43.97 -8.52
N TYR A 64 12.37 44.61 -9.47
CA TYR A 64 12.95 45.57 -10.39
C TYR A 64 12.00 46.75 -10.63
N GLU A 65 12.58 47.93 -10.85
CA GLU A 65 11.85 49.16 -11.18
C GLU A 65 12.36 49.64 -12.54
N PRO A 66 11.55 49.60 -13.60
CA PRO A 66 12.00 50.02 -14.91
C PRO A 66 12.63 51.44 -14.85
N PRO A 67 13.70 51.72 -15.62
CA PRO A 67 14.36 50.85 -16.58
C PRO A 67 15.44 49.94 -15.97
N GLY A 68 15.57 49.84 -14.64
CA GLY A 68 16.68 49.17 -13.96
C GLY A 68 16.28 47.92 -13.16
N VAL A 69 17.23 47.01 -12.97
CA VAL A 69 17.08 45.94 -11.96
C VAL A 69 17.65 46.45 -10.64
N SER A 70 16.82 46.54 -9.61
CA SER A 70 17.30 46.82 -8.25
C SER A 70 18.10 45.63 -7.77
N ARG A 71 19.43 45.75 -7.71
CA ARG A 71 20.31 44.66 -7.23
C ARG A 71 20.23 44.44 -5.72
N GLU A 72 19.47 45.27 -5.01
CA GLU A 72 19.40 45.26 -3.55
C GLU A 72 18.09 44.70 -3.00
N GLU A 73 17.10 44.43 -3.84
CA GLU A 73 15.78 43.94 -3.43
C GLU A 73 15.51 42.52 -3.91
N PHE A 74 15.51 41.57 -2.97
CA PHE A 74 15.28 40.17 -3.29
C PHE A 74 14.64 39.41 -2.14
N SER A 75 14.03 38.28 -2.48
CA SER A 75 13.37 37.37 -1.55
C SER A 75 13.85 35.94 -1.76
N LEU A 76 14.17 35.25 -0.67
CA LEU A 76 14.56 33.84 -0.62
C LEU A 76 13.51 33.07 0.18
N PHE A 77 12.90 32.07 -0.44
CA PHE A 77 11.85 31.24 0.15
C PHE A 77 12.38 29.83 0.39
N PHE A 78 12.15 29.31 1.59
CA PHE A 78 12.48 27.96 2.01
C PHE A 78 11.24 27.31 2.62
N SER A 79 10.59 26.44 1.87
CA SER A 79 9.29 25.89 2.24
C SER A 79 9.34 24.36 2.37
N GLY A 80 8.99 23.87 3.56
CA GLY A 80 8.77 22.46 3.84
C GLY A 80 7.30 22.05 3.70
N LYS A 81 6.93 20.92 4.31
CA LYS A 81 5.55 20.40 4.25
C LYS A 81 4.52 21.28 4.96
N ASN A 82 4.87 21.76 6.16
CA ASN A 82 3.94 22.45 7.07
C ASN A 82 4.56 23.75 7.64
N ALA A 83 5.76 24.12 7.18
CA ALA A 83 6.46 25.29 7.69
C ALA A 83 7.26 25.94 6.55
N SER A 84 7.40 27.25 6.62
CA SER A 84 8.16 28.03 5.65
C SER A 84 8.91 29.17 6.33
N TYR A 85 10.06 29.50 5.76
CA TYR A 85 10.85 30.66 6.11
C TYR A 85 11.10 31.49 4.85
N VAL A 86 10.90 32.80 4.92
CA VAL A 86 11.21 33.73 3.84
C VAL A 86 12.12 34.82 4.37
N TYR A 87 13.23 35.05 3.68
CA TYR A 87 14.10 36.18 3.92
C TYR A 87 13.92 37.18 2.80
N ARG A 88 13.64 38.45 3.12
CA ARG A 88 13.50 39.53 2.15
C ARG A 88 14.47 40.65 2.49
N ARG A 89 15.19 41.16 1.51
CA ARG A 89 15.96 42.41 1.61
C ARG A 89 15.20 43.47 0.82
N ARG A 90 14.86 44.60 1.45
CA ARG A 90 14.05 45.66 0.84
C ARG A 90 14.39 47.02 1.43
N ASP A 91 14.62 48.03 0.59
CA ASP A 91 14.93 49.40 1.02
C ASP A 91 16.04 49.48 2.10
N GLY A 92 17.07 48.61 1.98
CA GLY A 92 18.16 48.49 2.96
C GLY A 92 17.80 47.75 4.26
N SER A 93 16.54 47.37 4.47
CA SER A 93 16.07 46.59 5.62
C SER A 93 16.03 45.09 5.35
N HIS A 94 16.15 44.30 6.43
CA HIS A 94 16.06 42.84 6.39
C HIS A 94 14.75 42.39 7.03
N LEU A 95 13.96 41.61 6.32
CA LEU A 95 12.65 41.14 6.79
C LEU A 95 12.64 39.61 6.84
N HIS A 96 12.24 39.07 7.99
CA HIS A 96 12.21 37.63 8.25
C HIS A 96 10.77 37.18 8.45
N SER A 97 10.27 36.37 7.53
CA SER A 97 8.92 35.83 7.58
C SER A 97 8.94 34.36 7.95
N LEU A 98 8.13 33.96 8.92
CA LEU A 98 7.94 32.58 9.33
C LEU A 98 6.48 32.22 9.13
N ALA A 99 6.19 31.02 8.61
CA ALA A 99 4.84 30.49 8.51
C ALA A 99 4.79 29.03 8.96
N ILE A 100 3.74 28.67 9.68
CA ILE A 100 3.39 27.29 10.04
C ILE A 100 1.95 27.03 9.63
N ALA A 101 1.64 25.81 9.16
CA ALA A 101 0.31 25.48 8.67
C ALA A 101 -0.01 23.99 8.84
N GLY A 102 -1.30 23.68 8.87
CA GLY A 102 -1.82 22.32 8.90
C GLY A 102 -3.21 22.21 8.28
N SER A 103 -3.64 20.98 8.03
CA SER A 103 -4.98 20.67 7.52
C SER A 103 -5.83 20.05 8.62
N LEU A 104 -7.04 20.55 8.84
CA LEU A 104 -8.03 19.93 9.73
C LEU A 104 -8.77 18.78 9.02
N THR A 105 -9.08 18.97 7.74
CA THR A 105 -9.58 17.95 6.81
C THR A 105 -8.80 18.08 5.50
N PRO A 106 -8.93 17.17 4.52
CA PRO A 106 -8.26 17.30 3.22
C PRO A 106 -8.55 18.61 2.45
N ASN A 107 -9.58 19.36 2.87
CA ASN A 107 -10.13 20.55 2.20
C ASN A 107 -10.19 21.81 3.11
N VAL A 108 -9.74 21.72 4.37
CA VAL A 108 -9.75 22.82 5.34
C VAL A 108 -8.34 23.00 5.89
N PHE A 109 -7.73 24.15 5.63
CA PHE A 109 -6.36 24.46 6.03
C PHE A 109 -6.31 25.69 6.92
N LEU A 110 -5.43 25.64 7.91
CA LEU A 110 -5.17 26.72 8.85
C LEU A 110 -3.68 27.03 8.84
N GLY A 111 -3.33 28.29 9.02
CA GLY A 111 -1.95 28.71 9.13
C GLY A 111 -1.76 29.91 10.03
N ALA A 112 -0.56 30.05 10.56
CA ALA A 112 -0.10 31.21 11.30
C ALA A 112 1.24 31.66 10.72
N GLY A 113 1.47 32.96 10.67
CA GLY A 113 2.71 33.54 10.19
C GLY A 113 3.11 34.78 10.97
N ALA A 114 4.39 35.13 10.88
CA ALA A 114 4.96 36.32 11.48
C ALA A 114 5.96 36.94 10.52
N ASP A 115 5.81 38.23 10.22
CA ASP A 115 6.77 39.05 9.47
C ASP A 115 7.53 39.94 10.46
N LEU A 116 8.85 39.75 10.58
CA LEU A 116 9.69 40.38 11.60
C LEU A 116 10.81 41.20 10.95
N PRO A 117 10.66 42.53 10.82
CA PRO A 117 11.73 43.40 10.34
C PRO A 117 12.91 43.35 11.33
N GLU A 118 14.09 42.94 10.88
CA GLU A 118 15.32 42.79 11.68
C GLU A 118 15.10 41.95 12.95
N PHE A 119 14.21 40.94 12.89
CA PHE A 119 13.74 40.16 14.05
C PHE A 119 13.10 40.99 15.18
N ASN A 120 12.73 42.24 14.91
CA ASN A 120 12.11 43.14 15.87
C ASN A 120 10.60 42.84 15.99
N ARG A 121 10.21 42.21 17.10
CA ARG A 121 8.81 41.87 17.39
C ARG A 121 7.90 43.08 17.56
N ALA A 122 8.41 44.20 18.08
CA ALA A 122 7.63 45.41 18.26
C ALA A 122 7.26 46.08 16.92
N ARG A 123 8.00 45.79 15.85
CA ARG A 123 7.70 46.22 14.48
C ARG A 123 7.15 45.08 13.60
N GLY A 124 6.85 43.94 14.21
CA GLY A 124 6.39 42.76 13.49
C GLY A 124 4.92 42.84 13.09
N SER A 125 4.54 42.00 12.13
CA SER A 125 3.13 41.69 11.89
C SER A 125 2.87 40.19 12.05
N TYR A 126 1.69 39.84 12.55
CA TYR A 126 1.29 38.48 12.87
C TYR A 126 0.02 38.13 12.10
N THR A 127 0.06 37.07 11.32
CA THR A 127 -1.02 36.69 10.41
C THR A 127 -1.61 35.34 10.81
N THR A 128 -2.93 35.24 10.86
CA THR A 128 -3.65 33.97 10.87
C THR A 128 -4.36 33.81 9.53
N GLY A 129 -4.27 32.62 8.95
CA GLY A 129 -4.81 32.27 7.66
C GLY A 129 -5.79 31.10 7.74
N LEU A 130 -6.80 31.13 6.89
CA LEU A 130 -7.76 30.06 6.65
C LEU A 130 -7.87 29.85 5.14
N LEU A 131 -7.98 28.59 4.72
CA LEU A 131 -8.27 28.23 3.35
C LEU A 131 -9.31 27.10 3.33
N LEU A 132 -10.45 27.35 2.70
CA LEU A 132 -11.57 26.41 2.59
C LEU A 132 -11.81 26.07 1.12
N ARG A 133 -11.72 24.78 0.77
CA ARG A 133 -11.87 24.29 -0.61
C ARG A 133 -12.89 23.15 -0.67
N PRO A 134 -14.18 23.43 -0.43
CA PRO A 134 -15.21 22.39 -0.32
C PRO A 134 -15.43 21.65 -1.64
N LEU A 135 -15.18 22.29 -2.77
CA LEU A 135 -15.36 21.77 -4.12
C LEU A 135 -14.18 22.18 -5.00
N ASN A 136 -13.94 21.45 -6.08
CA ASN A 136 -12.82 21.75 -6.96
C ASN A 136 -12.99 23.10 -7.66
N GLN A 137 -14.22 23.58 -7.75
CA GLN A 137 -14.60 24.81 -8.43
C GLN A 137 -14.59 26.04 -7.51
N PHE A 138 -14.39 25.85 -6.21
CA PHE A 138 -14.63 26.89 -5.22
C PHE A 138 -13.56 26.90 -4.13
N SER A 139 -12.94 28.07 -3.92
CA SER A 139 -11.96 28.29 -2.86
C SER A 139 -12.29 29.59 -2.12
N LEU A 140 -12.21 29.55 -0.79
CA LEU A 140 -12.33 30.72 0.07
C LEU A 140 -11.06 30.89 0.89
N GLY A 141 -10.51 32.10 0.87
CA GLY A 141 -9.38 32.51 1.68
C GLY A 141 -9.83 33.46 2.78
N GLY A 142 -9.36 33.24 3.99
CA GLY A 142 -9.51 34.18 5.10
C GLY A 142 -8.16 34.56 5.65
N ARG A 143 -7.98 35.84 6.00
CA ARG A 143 -6.77 36.34 6.63
C ARG A 143 -7.12 37.36 7.71
N ALA A 144 -6.47 37.24 8.86
CA ALA A 144 -6.41 38.30 9.87
C ALA A 144 -4.95 38.62 10.15
N ARG A 145 -4.55 39.88 10.02
CA ARG A 145 -3.19 40.35 10.23
C ARG A 145 -3.17 41.46 11.27
N TYR A 146 -2.35 41.29 12.29
CA TYR A 146 -2.09 42.28 13.33
C TYR A 146 -0.76 42.96 13.07
N HIS A 147 -0.73 44.30 13.12
CA HIS A 147 0.49 45.10 12.97
C HIS A 147 0.92 45.64 14.34
N ALA A 148 2.02 45.14 14.89
CA ALA A 148 2.44 45.50 16.25
C ALA A 148 2.90 46.96 16.39
N ALA A 149 3.41 47.57 15.31
CA ALA A 149 3.91 48.94 15.34
C ALA A 149 2.79 49.99 15.45
N SER A 150 1.65 49.73 14.82
CA SER A 150 0.49 50.62 14.76
C SER A 150 -0.68 50.15 15.64
N GLU A 151 -0.58 48.94 16.21
CA GLU A 151 -1.64 48.27 16.97
C GLU A 151 -2.96 48.10 16.18
N THR A 152 -2.86 48.02 14.85
CA THR A 152 -4.01 47.91 13.95
C THR A 152 -4.21 46.50 13.41
N TRP A 153 -5.41 46.22 12.92
CA TRP A 153 -5.79 44.95 12.33
C TRP A 153 -6.25 45.12 10.88
N ASP A 154 -5.81 44.20 10.04
CA ASP A 154 -6.32 44.01 8.68
C ASP A 154 -7.02 42.66 8.58
N TYR A 155 -8.19 42.66 7.95
CA TYR A 155 -8.93 41.45 7.62
C TYR A 155 -9.09 41.33 6.12
N GLY A 156 -8.86 40.13 5.60
CA GLY A 156 -9.00 39.83 4.18
C GLY A 156 -9.92 38.64 3.97
N ALA A 157 -10.81 38.74 2.99
CA ALA A 157 -11.64 37.66 2.51
C ALA A 157 -11.46 37.52 1.00
N GLY A 158 -11.02 36.34 0.56
CA GLY A 158 -10.84 36.00 -0.84
C GLY A 158 -11.82 34.95 -1.31
N LEU A 159 -12.25 35.06 -2.56
CA LEU A 159 -13.09 34.10 -3.26
C LEU A 159 -12.40 33.71 -4.57
N GLY A 160 -12.32 32.41 -4.85
CA GLY A 160 -11.86 31.85 -6.12
C GLY A 160 -12.91 30.93 -6.71
N ILE A 161 -13.22 31.11 -8.00
CA ILE A 161 -14.20 30.31 -8.75
C ILE A 161 -13.56 29.80 -10.04
N ARG A 162 -13.76 28.52 -10.37
CA ARG A 162 -13.36 27.93 -11.67
C ARG A 162 -14.60 27.66 -12.54
N PRO A 163 -15.01 28.61 -13.40
CA PRO A 163 -16.27 28.52 -14.13
C PRO A 163 -16.27 27.42 -15.22
N MET A 164 -15.10 27.08 -15.74
CA MET A 164 -14.96 26.13 -16.86
C MET A 164 -15.35 24.70 -16.51
N ALA A 165 -15.40 24.35 -15.22
CA ALA A 165 -15.83 23.04 -14.74
C ALA A 165 -17.23 22.63 -15.24
N LEU A 166 -18.13 23.61 -15.39
CA LEU A 166 -19.52 23.40 -15.83
C LEU A 166 -19.64 23.23 -17.35
N LEU A 167 -18.67 23.74 -18.10
CA LEU A 167 -18.71 23.83 -19.56
C LEU A 167 -17.85 22.76 -20.22
N ASN A 168 -16.70 22.45 -19.62
CA ASN A 168 -15.75 21.48 -20.14
C ASN A 168 -14.85 20.95 -19.01
N ARG A 169 -15.04 19.69 -18.60
CA ARG A 169 -14.22 19.05 -17.57
C ARG A 169 -12.72 19.06 -17.86
N ARG A 170 -12.29 19.04 -19.13
CA ARG A 170 -10.85 19.14 -19.49
C ARG A 170 -10.24 20.50 -19.17
N MET A 171 -11.07 21.53 -19.05
CA MET A 171 -10.68 22.91 -18.73
C MET A 171 -10.97 23.28 -17.27
N GLU A 172 -11.39 22.31 -16.45
CA GLU A 172 -11.89 22.54 -15.09
C GLU A 172 -10.91 23.32 -14.21
N ASN A 173 -9.61 23.02 -14.27
CA ASN A 173 -8.58 23.68 -13.45
C ASN A 173 -7.65 24.58 -14.30
N ARG A 174 -8.19 25.22 -15.34
CA ARG A 174 -7.41 26.01 -16.31
C ARG A 174 -7.70 27.50 -16.28
N VAL A 175 -8.86 27.90 -15.78
CA VAL A 175 -9.29 29.30 -15.68
C VAL A 175 -9.92 29.51 -14.32
N THR A 176 -9.39 30.46 -13.57
CA THR A 176 -9.85 30.84 -12.24
C THR A 176 -10.15 32.33 -12.21
N LEU A 177 -11.32 32.69 -11.71
CA LEU A 177 -11.69 34.07 -11.39
C LEU A 177 -11.56 34.25 -9.88
N THR A 178 -10.98 35.37 -9.45
CA THR A 178 -10.83 35.68 -8.03
C THR A 178 -11.40 37.05 -7.70
N ALA A 179 -11.92 37.20 -6.49
CA ALA A 179 -12.30 38.49 -5.92
C ALA A 179 -11.82 38.52 -4.47
N ASP A 180 -11.12 39.58 -4.07
CA ASP A 180 -10.61 39.74 -2.72
C ASP A 180 -11.09 41.07 -2.14
N LEU A 181 -11.56 41.03 -0.89
CA LEU A 181 -12.01 42.16 -0.11
C LEU A 181 -11.07 42.33 1.07
N THR A 182 -10.66 43.57 1.34
CA THR A 182 -9.79 43.90 2.48
C THR A 182 -10.43 44.99 3.31
N LEU A 183 -10.53 44.73 4.62
CA LEU A 183 -10.87 45.71 5.65
C LEU A 183 -9.58 46.08 6.35
N SER A 184 -9.16 47.33 6.26
CA SER A 184 -7.93 47.83 6.89
C SER A 184 -8.28 48.99 7.81
N ASP A 185 -7.90 48.88 9.07
CA ASP A 185 -8.17 49.90 10.10
C ASP A 185 -9.64 50.35 10.20
N GLY A 186 -10.57 49.43 9.94
CA GLY A 186 -12.02 49.67 9.98
C GLY A 186 -12.63 50.18 8.67
N ASP A 187 -11.82 50.54 7.67
CA ASP A 187 -12.27 50.96 6.35
C ASP A 187 -12.28 49.80 5.36
N LEU A 188 -13.41 49.60 4.69
CA LEU A 188 -13.57 48.59 3.65
C LEU A 188 -13.04 49.15 2.33
N LEU A 189 -11.91 48.61 1.86
CA LEU A 189 -11.30 48.99 0.59
C LEU A 189 -12.12 48.44 -0.58
N GLN A 190 -11.99 49.08 -1.75
CA GLN A 190 -12.58 48.55 -2.98
C GLN A 190 -12.02 47.14 -3.31
N PRO A 191 -12.83 46.27 -3.95
CA PRO A 191 -12.43 44.89 -4.23
C PRO A 191 -11.29 44.81 -5.26
N THR A 192 -10.41 43.81 -5.10
CA THR A 192 -9.47 43.40 -6.14
C THR A 192 -10.07 42.24 -6.92
N PHE A 193 -10.12 42.34 -8.25
CA PHE A 193 -10.54 41.25 -9.13
C PHE A 193 -9.34 40.60 -9.81
N GLY A 194 -9.41 39.29 -10.07
CA GLY A 194 -8.33 38.55 -10.70
C GLY A 194 -8.79 37.48 -11.67
N LEU A 195 -7.92 37.16 -12.61
CA LEU A 195 -8.01 36.10 -13.60
C LEU A 195 -6.69 35.34 -13.59
N GLU A 196 -6.72 34.06 -13.22
CA GLU A 196 -5.56 33.16 -13.29
C GLU A 196 -5.82 32.10 -14.34
N THR A 197 -4.86 31.87 -15.22
CA THR A 197 -5.01 30.94 -16.35
C THR A 197 -3.81 30.03 -16.47
N GLU A 198 -4.06 28.76 -16.83
CA GLU A 198 -3.04 27.80 -17.21
C GLU A 198 -3.51 27.00 -18.43
N LEU A 199 -3.85 27.71 -19.51
CA LEU A 199 -4.48 27.13 -20.71
C LEU A 199 -3.67 25.99 -21.33
N PHE A 200 -2.35 26.05 -21.21
CA PHE A 200 -1.41 25.00 -21.60
C PHE A 200 -0.61 24.56 -20.38
N ASN A 201 -0.34 23.26 -20.25
CA ASN A 201 0.46 22.75 -19.14
C ASN A 201 1.76 23.53 -18.99
N GLY A 202 2.02 24.00 -17.78
CA GLY A 202 3.24 24.72 -17.45
C GLY A 202 3.32 26.14 -17.98
N VAL A 203 2.32 26.69 -18.67
CA VAL A 203 2.23 28.12 -18.97
C VAL A 203 1.12 28.71 -18.13
N ARG A 204 1.49 29.49 -17.11
CA ARG A 204 0.52 30.22 -16.28
C ARG A 204 0.58 31.69 -16.60
N GLY A 205 -0.57 32.32 -16.77
CA GLY A 205 -0.73 33.76 -16.90
C GLY A 205 -1.78 34.25 -15.91
N ASP A 206 -1.47 35.30 -15.18
CA ASP A 206 -2.36 35.88 -14.17
C ASP A 206 -2.50 37.38 -14.39
N ALA A 207 -3.70 37.90 -14.16
CA ALA A 207 -4.03 39.30 -14.26
C ALA A 207 -4.89 39.70 -13.07
N ARG A 208 -4.59 40.83 -12.42
CA ARG A 208 -5.37 41.35 -11.29
C ARG A 208 -5.53 42.84 -11.36
N PHE A 209 -6.75 43.30 -11.13
CA PHE A 209 -7.09 44.71 -11.11
C PHE A 209 -7.53 45.11 -9.71
N ASP A 210 -6.79 46.05 -9.12
CA ASP A 210 -7.09 46.67 -7.84
C ASP A 210 -7.90 47.95 -8.09
N LEU A 211 -9.17 47.96 -7.68
CA LEU A 211 -10.06 49.11 -7.87
C LEU A 211 -9.75 50.28 -6.96
N GLU A 212 -9.11 50.05 -5.81
CA GLU A 212 -8.77 51.11 -4.86
C GLU A 212 -7.59 51.93 -5.39
N GLN A 213 -6.59 51.22 -5.92
CA GLN A 213 -5.35 51.84 -6.41
C GLN A 213 -5.34 52.06 -7.92
N GLU A 214 -6.40 51.66 -8.63
CA GLU A 214 -6.52 51.70 -10.09
C GLU A 214 -5.33 51.06 -10.83
N THR A 215 -4.82 49.95 -10.29
CA THR A 215 -3.62 49.28 -10.82
C THR A 215 -3.89 47.90 -11.38
N LEU A 216 -3.19 47.54 -12.45
CA LEU A 216 -3.24 46.24 -13.11
C LEU A 216 -1.92 45.49 -12.88
N SER A 217 -1.98 44.37 -12.17
CA SER A 217 -0.87 43.42 -12.06
C SER A 217 -1.00 42.34 -13.13
N LEU A 218 0.07 42.05 -13.86
CA LEU A 218 0.16 40.97 -14.84
C LEU A 218 1.35 40.08 -14.50
N SER A 219 1.18 38.76 -14.54
CA SER A 219 2.28 37.79 -14.42
C SER A 219 2.19 36.71 -15.47
N ILE A 220 3.36 36.20 -15.86
CA ILE A 220 3.51 35.03 -16.72
C ILE A 220 4.60 34.12 -16.17
N SER A 221 4.37 32.82 -16.21
CA SER A 221 5.39 31.83 -15.84
C SER A 221 5.36 30.61 -16.74
N ILE A 222 6.53 30.00 -16.86
CA ILE A 222 6.76 28.74 -17.55
C ILE A 222 7.32 27.71 -16.57
N ALA A 223 6.93 26.46 -16.70
CA ALA A 223 7.37 25.38 -15.82
C ALA A 223 7.85 24.14 -16.59
N THR A 224 8.94 23.56 -16.10
CA THR A 224 9.36 22.17 -16.30
C THR A 224 8.99 21.36 -15.06
N PRO A 225 9.16 20.02 -15.02
CA PRO A 225 8.71 19.21 -13.89
C PRO A 225 9.17 19.70 -12.52
N HIS A 226 10.41 20.20 -12.36
CA HIS A 226 10.92 20.61 -11.03
C HIS A 226 11.33 22.08 -10.94
N LEU A 227 11.09 22.86 -11.99
CA LEU A 227 11.50 24.24 -12.08
C LEU A 227 10.38 25.09 -12.69
N ARG A 228 9.98 26.14 -12.01
CA ARG A 228 9.13 27.20 -12.55
C ARG A 228 9.90 28.52 -12.59
N LEU A 229 9.78 29.24 -13.69
CA LEU A 229 10.37 30.54 -13.93
C LEU A 229 9.26 31.49 -14.33
N GLY A 230 9.25 32.71 -13.80
CA GLY A 230 8.23 33.66 -14.19
C GLY A 230 8.62 35.09 -13.91
N THR A 231 7.79 36.00 -14.41
CA THR A 231 7.89 37.42 -14.15
C THR A 231 6.51 38.04 -14.09
N GLY A 232 6.36 39.10 -13.30
CA GLY A 232 5.16 39.92 -13.32
C GLY A 232 5.50 41.39 -13.15
N ALA A 233 4.60 42.24 -13.61
CA ALA A 233 4.70 43.68 -13.52
C ALA A 233 3.38 44.27 -13.04
N ARG A 234 3.48 45.38 -12.31
CA ARG A 234 2.36 46.20 -11.88
C ARG A 234 2.33 47.47 -12.71
N LEU A 235 1.17 47.76 -13.27
CA LEU A 235 0.89 48.90 -14.13
C LEU A 235 -0.04 49.88 -13.39
N ALA A 236 0.33 51.15 -13.36
CA ALA A 236 -0.51 52.27 -12.91
C ALA A 236 -0.50 53.35 -14.01
N ASP A 237 -1.66 53.95 -14.32
CA ASP A 237 -1.79 54.94 -15.40
C ASP A 237 -1.25 54.51 -16.79
N GLY A 238 -1.14 53.19 -17.03
CA GLY A 238 -0.59 52.62 -18.26
C GLY A 238 0.93 52.51 -18.30
N GLU A 239 1.65 52.95 -17.27
CA GLU A 239 3.10 52.78 -17.12
C GLU A 239 3.46 51.68 -16.10
N SER A 240 4.58 50.99 -16.32
CA SER A 240 5.06 49.95 -15.40
C SER A 240 5.81 50.57 -14.23
N GLU A 241 5.27 50.46 -13.04
CA GLU A 241 5.90 51.01 -11.83
C GLU A 241 6.97 50.06 -11.26
N ARG A 242 6.69 48.75 -11.23
CA ARG A 242 7.56 47.75 -10.59
C ARG A 242 7.25 46.35 -11.11
N GLY A 243 8.25 45.47 -11.11
CA GLY A 243 8.06 44.07 -11.45
C GLY A 243 8.91 43.13 -10.60
N THR A 244 8.60 41.85 -10.70
CA THR A 244 9.30 40.78 -10.01
C THR A 244 9.65 39.70 -11.02
N ALA A 245 10.87 39.18 -10.97
CA ALA A 245 11.27 37.97 -11.67
C ALA A 245 11.56 36.88 -10.63
N PHE A 246 11.11 35.64 -10.87
CA PHE A 246 11.27 34.57 -9.90
C PHE A 246 11.67 33.22 -10.51
N VAL A 247 12.27 32.40 -9.65
CA VAL A 247 12.66 31.01 -9.88
C VAL A 247 12.13 30.18 -8.72
N HIS A 248 11.40 29.09 -8.98
CA HIS A 248 10.91 28.15 -7.96
C HIS A 248 11.33 26.73 -8.31
N LEU A 249 12.17 26.14 -7.46
CA LEU A 249 12.60 24.75 -7.51
C LEU A 249 11.77 23.93 -6.52
N SER A 250 11.10 22.89 -6.99
CA SER A 250 10.24 22.05 -6.15
C SER A 250 10.60 20.57 -6.24
N PRO A 251 10.59 19.83 -5.12
CA PRO A 251 10.62 18.37 -5.17
C PRO A 251 9.33 17.77 -5.74
N SER A 252 8.24 18.54 -5.79
CA SER A 252 6.99 18.13 -6.43
C SER A 252 7.01 18.45 -7.93
N ARG A 253 6.31 17.65 -8.75
CA ARG A 253 6.22 17.86 -10.21
C ARG A 253 5.18 18.93 -10.55
N PHE A 254 5.61 20.02 -11.20
CA PHE A 254 4.72 20.99 -11.85
C PHE A 254 4.09 20.37 -13.11
N ARG A 255 2.88 20.82 -13.45
CA ARG A 255 2.42 20.75 -14.86
C ARG A 255 3.44 21.48 -15.72
N SER A 256 3.86 20.85 -16.81
CA SER A 256 5.00 21.33 -17.61
C SER A 256 4.69 21.40 -19.09
N LEU A 257 5.30 22.39 -19.75
CA LEU A 257 5.25 22.57 -21.20
C LEU A 257 5.94 21.40 -21.87
N GLY A 258 5.19 20.64 -22.68
CA GLY A 258 5.71 19.46 -23.34
C GLY A 258 6.42 18.58 -22.33
N THR A 259 5.65 17.90 -21.46
CA THR A 259 6.21 16.78 -20.70
C THR A 259 6.93 15.94 -21.75
N PRO A 260 8.27 15.83 -21.72
CA PRO A 260 8.92 14.92 -22.63
C PRO A 260 8.19 13.60 -22.39
N GLN A 261 7.73 12.93 -23.46
CA GLN A 261 7.67 11.48 -23.41
C GLN A 261 9.11 11.07 -23.15
N SER A 262 9.55 11.16 -21.91
CA SER A 262 10.77 10.54 -21.49
C SER A 262 10.45 9.08 -21.66
N ASN A 263 11.12 8.43 -22.60
CA ASN A 263 10.95 7.00 -22.80
C ASN A 263 11.70 6.30 -21.66
N THR A 264 11.24 6.49 -20.43
CA THR A 264 11.93 5.99 -19.24
C THR A 264 11.50 4.56 -19.00
N TRP A 265 12.48 3.65 -19.01
CA TRP A 265 12.31 2.34 -18.43
C TRP A 265 12.61 2.44 -16.94
N ILE A 266 11.70 1.91 -16.13
CA ILE A 266 11.89 1.86 -14.69
C ILE A 266 12.42 0.48 -14.34
N GLU A 267 13.65 0.43 -13.83
CA GLU A 267 14.18 -0.78 -13.19
C GLU A 267 13.43 -0.97 -11.87
N TYR A 268 12.44 -1.85 -11.87
CA TYR A 268 11.54 -2.06 -10.75
C TYR A 268 12.03 -3.23 -9.91
N SER A 269 12.57 -2.93 -8.72
CA SER A 269 13.11 -3.92 -7.79
C SER A 269 12.52 -3.72 -6.39
N PRO A 270 11.29 -4.22 -6.12
CA PRO A 270 10.60 -4.05 -4.84
C PRO A 270 11.14 -4.91 -3.69
N GLY A 271 12.27 -5.61 -3.89
CA GLY A 271 12.75 -6.67 -3.01
C GLY A 271 12.03 -8.01 -3.25
N PRO A 272 12.67 -9.16 -2.93
CA PRO A 272 12.14 -10.46 -3.32
C PRO A 272 10.91 -10.88 -2.49
N ALA A 273 10.89 -10.59 -1.19
CA ALA A 273 9.80 -11.01 -0.31
C ALA A 273 8.62 -10.04 -0.37
N ILE A 274 7.45 -10.55 -0.73
CA ILE A 274 6.18 -9.81 -0.72
C ILE A 274 5.21 -10.46 0.27
N MET A 275 4.73 -9.67 1.23
CA MET A 275 3.87 -10.14 2.32
C MET A 275 2.48 -9.49 2.28
N GLU A 276 1.50 -10.10 2.94
CA GLU A 276 0.15 -9.54 3.07
C GLU A 276 0.12 -8.28 3.94
N GLN A 277 0.93 -8.26 5.00
CA GLN A 277 0.96 -7.18 5.99
C GLN A 277 2.39 -6.95 6.48
N ARG A 278 2.71 -5.71 6.85
CA ARG A 278 3.95 -5.38 7.57
C ARG A 278 4.03 -6.10 8.91
N LEU A 279 5.22 -6.59 9.24
CA LEU A 279 5.51 -7.24 10.53
C LEU A 279 5.57 -6.21 11.67
N LEU A 280 6.15 -5.03 11.43
CA LEU A 280 6.28 -3.98 12.44
C LEU A 280 5.53 -2.70 12.01
N PRO A 281 4.87 -1.99 12.95
CA PRO A 281 4.28 -0.69 12.67
C PRO A 281 5.33 0.37 12.29
N ASP A 282 4.94 1.35 11.46
CA ASP A 282 5.84 2.43 10.99
C ASP A 282 6.46 3.27 12.13
N HIS A 283 5.78 3.35 13.27
CA HIS A 283 6.21 4.10 14.46
C HIS A 283 7.09 3.29 15.43
N PHE A 284 7.48 2.07 15.06
CA PHE A 284 8.39 1.25 15.87
C PHE A 284 9.82 1.84 15.87
N PRO A 285 10.54 1.88 17.01
CA PRO A 285 11.85 2.53 17.12
C PRO A 285 12.98 1.92 16.27
N PHE A 286 12.70 0.85 15.52
CA PHE A 286 13.59 0.22 14.54
C PHE A 286 12.93 -0.01 13.17
N SER A 287 11.89 0.76 12.82
CA SER A 287 11.23 0.68 11.51
C SER A 287 12.11 1.09 10.33
N TRP A 288 13.35 1.55 10.59
CA TRP A 288 14.40 1.78 9.60
C TRP A 288 15.09 0.51 9.10
N LEU A 289 14.83 -0.66 9.71
CA LEU A 289 15.25 -1.96 9.17
C LEU A 289 14.40 -2.31 7.95
N ASP A 290 15.04 -2.75 6.86
CA ASP A 290 14.36 -3.19 5.64
C ASP A 290 13.35 -4.30 5.95
N GLN A 291 12.08 -4.04 5.66
CA GLN A 291 10.99 -5.01 5.77
C GLN A 291 10.47 -5.36 4.38
N PRO A 292 10.00 -6.61 4.19
CA PRO A 292 9.30 -7.01 2.96
C PRO A 292 8.20 -6.02 2.58
N LEU A 293 8.09 -5.70 1.28
CA LEU A 293 7.08 -4.79 0.79
C LEU A 293 5.69 -5.45 0.90
N PRO A 294 4.69 -4.80 1.51
CA PRO A 294 3.33 -5.31 1.52
C PRO A 294 2.72 -5.33 0.12
N LEU A 295 1.95 -6.36 -0.21
CA LEU A 295 1.26 -6.49 -1.48
C LEU A 295 0.41 -5.25 -1.83
N PRO A 296 -0.43 -4.69 -0.94
CA PRO A 296 -1.23 -3.50 -1.28
C PRO A 296 -0.39 -2.29 -1.69
N GLU A 297 0.81 -2.15 -1.11
CA GLU A 297 1.73 -1.07 -1.44
C GLU A 297 2.41 -1.31 -2.79
N LEU A 298 2.81 -2.56 -3.09
CA LEU A 298 3.33 -2.93 -4.41
C LEU A 298 2.29 -2.68 -5.52
N LEU A 299 1.03 -3.06 -5.31
CA LEU A 299 -0.05 -2.82 -6.28
C LEU A 299 -0.27 -1.30 -6.51
N ASP A 300 -0.26 -0.49 -5.45
CA ASP A 300 -0.33 0.98 -5.56
C ASP A 300 0.88 1.57 -6.28
N GLN A 301 2.09 1.05 -6.03
CA GLN A 301 3.29 1.47 -6.75
C GLN A 301 3.18 1.19 -8.26
N ILE A 302 2.73 -0.01 -8.66
CA ILE A 302 2.51 -0.36 -10.06
C ILE A 302 1.43 0.54 -10.68
N ALA A 303 0.32 0.80 -9.97
CA ALA A 303 -0.74 1.70 -10.44
C ALA A 303 -0.24 3.14 -10.64
N ARG A 304 0.63 3.66 -9.77
CA ARG A 304 1.27 4.97 -9.94
C ARG A 304 2.20 4.99 -11.15
N LEU A 305 2.99 3.94 -11.35
CA LEU A 305 3.86 3.82 -12.53
C LEU A 305 3.04 3.69 -13.81
N ARG A 306 1.88 3.02 -13.79
CA ARG A 306 0.93 2.96 -14.90
C ARG A 306 0.43 4.35 -15.27
N ASP A 307 0.12 5.20 -14.30
CA ASP A 307 -0.44 6.52 -14.55
C ASP A 307 0.61 7.61 -14.86
N ASP A 308 1.90 7.39 -14.56
CA ASP A 308 2.95 8.37 -14.87
C ASP A 308 3.24 8.43 -16.39
N PRO A 309 2.99 9.56 -17.08
CA PRO A 309 3.24 9.69 -18.52
C PRO A 309 4.73 9.65 -18.90
N ALA A 310 5.64 9.79 -17.93
CA ALA A 310 7.09 9.69 -18.13
C ALA A 310 7.61 8.24 -18.17
N VAL A 311 6.78 7.25 -17.84
CA VAL A 311 7.18 5.84 -17.78
C VAL A 311 6.74 5.13 -19.07
N ALA A 312 7.71 4.66 -19.86
CA ALA A 312 7.49 3.87 -21.07
C ALA A 312 7.32 2.38 -20.78
N GLY A 313 8.00 1.86 -19.75
CA GLY A 313 7.91 0.46 -19.38
C GLY A 313 8.61 0.13 -18.07
N LEU A 314 8.41 -1.11 -17.61
CA LEU A 314 9.10 -1.70 -16.47
C LEU A 314 10.13 -2.70 -16.95
N ILE A 315 11.26 -2.74 -16.25
CA ILE A 315 12.23 -3.81 -16.38
C ILE A 315 12.51 -4.46 -15.03
N PHE A 316 12.44 -5.79 -15.03
CA PHE A 316 12.82 -6.65 -13.93
C PHE A 316 14.15 -7.31 -14.24
N VAL A 317 15.18 -6.96 -13.49
CA VAL A 317 16.53 -7.51 -13.66
C VAL A 317 16.79 -8.54 -12.57
N ASP A 318 16.89 -9.80 -12.98
CA ASP A 318 17.08 -10.99 -12.14
C ASP A 318 16.14 -11.08 -10.93
N HIS A 319 14.93 -10.53 -11.08
CA HIS A 319 14.00 -10.39 -9.97
C HIS A 319 13.11 -11.63 -9.82
N ASN A 320 13.31 -12.36 -8.71
CA ASN A 320 12.49 -13.51 -8.33
C ASN A 320 11.69 -13.19 -7.06
N PHE A 321 10.38 -13.08 -7.20
CA PHE A 321 9.46 -12.90 -6.08
C PHE A 321 9.37 -14.16 -5.22
N LEU A 322 9.25 -13.93 -3.91
CA LEU A 322 9.00 -14.90 -2.86
C LEU A 322 7.66 -14.54 -2.20
N THR A 323 6.59 -15.17 -2.68
CA THR A 323 5.22 -14.94 -2.21
C THR A 323 4.31 -16.11 -2.60
N SER A 324 3.03 -16.05 -2.23
CA SER A 324 2.05 -17.09 -2.55
C SER A 324 1.69 -17.12 -4.04
N HIS A 325 1.23 -18.27 -4.56
CA HIS A 325 0.75 -18.38 -5.95
C HIS A 325 -0.40 -17.40 -6.25
N ALA A 326 -1.30 -17.17 -5.29
CA ALA A 326 -2.36 -16.16 -5.42
C ALA A 326 -1.79 -14.74 -5.60
N ASN A 327 -0.74 -14.40 -4.86
CA ASN A 327 -0.11 -13.08 -4.97
C ASN A 327 0.59 -12.90 -6.32
N PHE A 328 1.16 -13.97 -6.91
CA PHE A 328 1.63 -13.91 -8.30
C PHE A 328 0.51 -13.51 -9.27
N LYS A 329 -0.73 -14.01 -9.08
CA LYS A 329 -1.87 -13.62 -9.93
C LYS A 329 -2.29 -12.16 -9.71
N GLU A 330 -2.24 -11.65 -8.49
CA GLU A 330 -2.51 -10.23 -8.21
C GLU A 330 -1.45 -9.30 -8.83
N ILE A 331 -0.18 -9.70 -8.74
CA ILE A 331 0.92 -8.99 -9.39
C ILE A 331 0.74 -9.02 -10.92
N ALA A 332 0.42 -10.19 -11.49
CA ALA A 332 0.15 -10.34 -12.92
C ALA A 332 -0.99 -9.43 -13.38
N ALA A 333 -2.09 -9.36 -12.62
CA ALA A 333 -3.23 -8.48 -12.93
C ALA A 333 -2.83 -6.99 -12.93
N ALA A 334 -2.05 -6.55 -11.93
CA ALA A 334 -1.55 -5.18 -11.88
C ALA A 334 -0.58 -4.85 -13.02
N LEU A 335 0.27 -5.80 -13.41
CA LEU A 335 1.19 -5.66 -14.54
C LEU A 335 0.45 -5.68 -15.89
N ASP A 336 -0.62 -6.45 -16.03
CA ASP A 336 -1.45 -6.45 -17.24
C ASP A 336 -2.25 -5.13 -17.37
N ASP A 337 -2.77 -4.61 -16.26
CA ASP A 337 -3.37 -3.27 -16.21
C ASP A 337 -2.33 -2.17 -16.52
N PHE A 338 -1.08 -2.31 -16.08
CA PHE A 338 0.02 -1.44 -16.49
C PHE A 338 0.22 -1.44 -18.02
N ARG A 339 0.17 -2.62 -18.65
CA ARG A 339 0.28 -2.78 -20.11
C ARG A 339 -0.90 -2.24 -20.89
N SER A 340 -2.10 -2.24 -20.30
CA SER A 340 -3.32 -1.71 -20.94
C SER A 340 -3.18 -0.24 -21.41
N ARG A 341 -2.25 0.51 -20.82
CA ARG A 341 -1.89 1.89 -21.22
C ARG A 341 -0.89 1.97 -22.38
N GLY A 342 -0.56 0.85 -23.03
CA GLY A 342 0.42 0.76 -24.10
C GLY A 342 1.89 0.74 -23.62
N LYS A 343 2.09 0.55 -22.31
CA LYS A 343 3.43 0.46 -21.69
C LYS A 343 3.97 -0.96 -21.79
N LYS A 344 5.29 -1.09 -21.74
CA LYS A 344 5.98 -2.37 -21.96
C LYS A 344 6.57 -2.97 -20.70
N ILE A 345 6.70 -4.29 -20.66
CA ILE A 345 7.31 -5.03 -19.55
C ILE A 345 8.38 -5.96 -20.08
N VAL A 346 9.59 -5.88 -19.51
CA VAL A 346 10.72 -6.74 -19.86
C VAL A 346 11.23 -7.46 -18.61
N PHE A 347 11.53 -8.74 -18.77
CA PHE A 347 12.25 -9.52 -17.76
C PHE A 347 13.61 -9.93 -18.32
N TYR A 348 14.65 -9.77 -17.50
CA TYR A 348 15.96 -10.35 -17.72
C TYR A 348 16.24 -11.30 -16.55
N TYR A 349 16.61 -12.54 -16.85
CA TYR A 349 16.94 -13.54 -15.84
C TYR A 349 18.37 -14.06 -16.03
N GLU A 350 19.08 -14.26 -14.93
CA GLU A 350 20.20 -15.20 -14.90
C GLU A 350 19.69 -16.59 -14.51
N GLN A 351 18.74 -16.62 -13.59
CA GLN A 351 18.05 -17.84 -13.17
C GLN A 351 16.63 -17.53 -12.73
N THR A 352 15.71 -18.45 -12.99
CA THR A 352 14.34 -18.34 -12.48
C THR A 352 13.68 -19.71 -12.31
N ASN A 353 12.52 -19.72 -11.64
CA ASN A 353 11.75 -20.90 -11.30
C ASN A 353 10.35 -20.87 -11.93
N THR A 354 9.62 -21.99 -11.85
CA THR A 354 8.29 -22.17 -12.46
C THR A 354 7.33 -20.99 -12.25
N LEU A 355 7.12 -20.52 -11.01
CA LEU A 355 6.12 -19.48 -10.72
C LEU A 355 6.56 -18.09 -11.20
N ASN A 356 7.84 -17.75 -11.01
CA ASN A 356 8.38 -16.48 -11.51
C ASN A 356 8.40 -16.44 -13.04
N TYR A 357 8.78 -17.55 -13.67
CA TYR A 357 8.68 -17.69 -15.12
C TYR A 357 7.23 -17.60 -15.61
N ALA A 358 6.27 -18.23 -14.94
CA ALA A 358 4.87 -18.15 -15.32
C ALA A 358 4.32 -16.71 -15.24
N LEU A 359 4.70 -15.96 -14.20
CA LEU A 359 4.42 -14.52 -14.12
C LEU A 359 5.01 -13.78 -15.33
N ALA A 360 6.32 -13.92 -15.57
CA ALA A 360 6.99 -13.27 -16.69
C ALA A 360 6.35 -13.66 -18.04
N ALA A 361 6.12 -14.95 -18.28
CA ALA A 361 5.45 -15.46 -19.47
C ALA A 361 4.09 -14.77 -19.67
N SER A 362 3.28 -14.65 -18.62
CA SER A 362 1.93 -14.12 -18.70
C SER A 362 1.82 -12.62 -19.02
N VAL A 363 2.85 -11.81 -18.68
CA VAL A 363 2.78 -10.34 -18.83
C VAL A 363 3.92 -9.71 -19.64
N ALA A 364 5.03 -10.40 -19.87
CA ALA A 364 6.19 -9.78 -20.51
C ALA A 364 5.98 -9.55 -22.01
N ASP A 365 6.44 -8.40 -22.51
CA ASP A 365 6.66 -8.18 -23.93
C ASP A 365 7.95 -8.85 -24.43
N ALA A 366 8.94 -9.01 -23.55
CA ALA A 366 10.15 -9.80 -23.82
C ALA A 366 10.74 -10.41 -22.53
N ILE A 367 11.24 -11.64 -22.65
CA ILE A 367 11.95 -12.39 -21.63
C ILE A 367 13.34 -12.72 -22.17
N TYR A 368 14.36 -12.16 -21.53
CA TYR A 368 15.75 -12.41 -21.86
C TYR A 368 16.38 -13.32 -20.81
N LEU A 369 17.30 -14.18 -21.24
CA LEU A 369 18.04 -15.07 -20.37
C LEU A 369 19.53 -14.91 -20.58
N HIS A 370 20.32 -14.94 -19.51
CA HIS A 370 21.77 -14.95 -19.61
C HIS A 370 22.26 -16.18 -20.44
N PRO A 371 23.32 -16.09 -21.28
CA PRO A 371 23.77 -17.22 -22.11
C PRO A 371 24.27 -18.44 -21.32
N GLN A 372 24.56 -18.26 -20.03
CA GLN A 372 24.88 -19.33 -19.07
C GLN A 372 23.82 -19.47 -17.97
N GLY A 373 22.68 -18.80 -18.13
CA GLY A 373 21.56 -18.90 -17.22
C GLY A 373 20.76 -20.19 -17.40
N TYR A 374 19.81 -20.41 -16.51
CA TYR A 374 18.92 -21.56 -16.58
C TYR A 374 17.49 -21.21 -16.18
N LEU A 375 16.55 -21.99 -16.68
CA LEU A 375 15.14 -21.90 -16.37
C LEU A 375 14.71 -23.20 -15.69
N ASN A 376 14.49 -23.14 -14.37
CA ASN A 376 13.95 -24.26 -13.61
C ASN A 376 12.42 -24.33 -13.76
N LEU A 377 11.97 -24.56 -15.00
CA LEU A 377 10.57 -24.79 -15.33
C LEU A 377 10.26 -26.28 -15.19
N VAL A 378 9.59 -26.62 -14.10
CA VAL A 378 9.15 -27.98 -13.74
C VAL A 378 7.72 -27.96 -13.22
N GLY A 379 7.06 -29.12 -13.19
CA GLY A 379 5.71 -29.27 -12.64
C GLY A 379 5.64 -29.14 -11.12
N PHE A 380 4.44 -29.31 -10.56
CA PHE A 380 4.24 -29.34 -9.12
C PHE A 380 4.50 -30.74 -8.55
N SER A 381 5.15 -30.79 -7.39
CA SER A 381 5.33 -32.02 -6.63
C SER A 381 5.14 -31.74 -5.14
N SER A 382 4.47 -32.64 -4.43
CA SER A 382 4.42 -32.65 -2.96
C SER A 382 5.21 -33.86 -2.46
N VAL A 383 6.15 -33.62 -1.55
CA VAL A 383 6.84 -34.69 -0.82
C VAL A 383 6.48 -34.54 0.64
N GLN A 384 5.70 -35.48 1.15
CA GLN A 384 5.25 -35.48 2.54
C GLN A 384 5.94 -36.59 3.33
N LEU A 385 6.29 -36.28 4.58
CA LEU A 385 6.85 -37.24 5.52
C LEU A 385 5.73 -37.82 6.38
N TYR A 386 5.70 -39.14 6.50
CA TYR A 386 4.80 -39.86 7.39
C TYR A 386 5.62 -40.48 8.52
N LEU A 387 5.41 -39.97 9.73
CA LEU A 387 6.29 -40.19 10.88
C LEU A 387 5.73 -41.17 11.90
N ALA A 388 4.51 -41.69 11.75
CA ALA A 388 3.90 -42.55 12.79
C ALA A 388 4.80 -43.73 13.16
N THR A 389 5.35 -44.47 12.19
CA THR A 389 6.27 -45.59 12.45
C THR A 389 7.59 -45.13 13.07
N PHE A 390 8.07 -43.93 12.73
CA PHE A 390 9.27 -43.36 13.36
C PHE A 390 8.99 -43.01 14.82
N LEU A 391 7.89 -42.31 15.10
CA LEU A 391 7.49 -41.89 16.44
C LEU A 391 7.21 -43.10 17.35
N ASP A 392 6.53 -44.13 16.84
CA ASP A 392 6.26 -45.38 17.56
C ASP A 392 7.55 -46.09 17.98
N ARG A 393 8.60 -46.04 17.15
CA ARG A 393 9.94 -46.54 17.53
C ARG A 393 10.56 -45.81 18.70
N PHE A 394 10.12 -44.61 19.06
CA PHE A 394 10.52 -43.90 20.27
C PHE A 394 9.50 -44.02 21.40
N GLY A 395 8.41 -44.77 21.20
CA GLY A 395 7.32 -44.90 22.17
C GLY A 395 6.38 -43.69 22.17
N VAL A 396 6.35 -42.91 21.09
CA VAL A 396 5.42 -41.80 20.89
C VAL A 396 4.34 -42.23 19.91
N GLU A 397 3.10 -42.21 20.36
CA GLU A 397 1.90 -42.47 19.55
C GLU A 397 1.17 -41.14 19.33
N VAL A 398 0.64 -40.92 18.13
CA VAL A 398 -0.17 -39.74 17.81
C VAL A 398 -1.51 -40.19 17.30
N VAL A 399 -2.56 -39.90 18.07
CA VAL A 399 -3.95 -40.23 17.74
C VAL A 399 -4.57 -39.04 17.02
N ALA A 400 -4.97 -39.22 15.76
CA ALA A 400 -5.72 -38.23 15.00
C ALA A 400 -7.18 -38.67 14.86
N VAL A 401 -8.11 -37.79 15.22
CA VAL A 401 -9.56 -37.98 15.14
C VAL A 401 -10.13 -36.92 14.19
N PRO A 402 -10.18 -37.21 12.88
CA PRO A 402 -10.76 -36.31 11.90
C PRO A 402 -12.29 -36.38 11.94
N SER A 403 -12.95 -35.31 11.53
CA SER A 403 -14.40 -35.33 11.28
C SER A 403 -14.78 -36.26 10.14
N HIS A 404 -13.98 -36.29 9.06
CA HIS A 404 -14.21 -37.05 7.82
C HIS A 404 -12.87 -37.34 7.12
N ASP A 405 -12.89 -38.24 6.12
CA ASP A 405 -11.68 -38.79 5.48
C ASP A 405 -10.78 -37.76 4.80
N PHE A 406 -11.34 -36.68 4.22
CA PHE A 406 -10.52 -35.65 3.58
C PHE A 406 -9.88 -34.66 4.57
N LYS A 407 -10.16 -34.77 5.87
CA LYS A 407 -9.50 -33.92 6.89
C LYS A 407 -8.18 -34.53 7.37
N THR A 408 -7.14 -34.40 6.54
CA THR A 408 -5.88 -35.16 6.67
C THR A 408 -4.78 -34.42 7.44
N GLY A 409 -5.06 -33.27 8.06
CA GLY A 409 -4.03 -32.42 8.70
C GLY A 409 -3.18 -33.08 9.80
N GLY A 410 -3.59 -34.25 10.31
CA GLY A 410 -2.87 -35.04 11.30
C GLY A 410 -2.22 -36.33 10.74
N ASP A 411 -2.44 -36.65 9.46
CA ASP A 411 -2.01 -37.92 8.85
C ASP A 411 -0.49 -38.06 8.84
N ALA A 412 0.25 -36.97 8.60
CA ALA A 412 1.71 -36.95 8.62
C ALA A 412 2.33 -37.46 9.94
N LEU A 413 1.61 -37.35 11.08
CA LEU A 413 2.08 -37.82 12.38
C LEU A 413 1.40 -39.12 12.84
N SER A 414 0.16 -39.36 12.41
CA SER A 414 -0.67 -40.48 12.88
C SER A 414 -0.69 -41.68 11.93
N ARG A 415 -0.25 -41.51 10.67
CA ARG A 415 -0.16 -42.57 9.65
C ARG A 415 1.28 -42.81 9.20
N SER A 416 1.51 -43.99 8.63
CA SER A 416 2.80 -44.41 8.04
C SER A 416 2.91 -44.13 6.54
N SER A 417 1.80 -43.73 5.90
CA SER A 417 1.71 -43.43 4.48
C SER A 417 0.45 -42.61 4.17
N MET A 418 0.44 -41.96 3.01
CA MET A 418 -0.68 -41.18 2.48
C MET A 418 -1.96 -42.02 2.37
N SER A 419 -3.08 -41.47 2.83
CA SER A 419 -4.40 -42.09 2.65
C SER A 419 -4.93 -41.88 1.23
N ASP A 420 -5.85 -42.73 0.77
CA ASP A 420 -6.46 -42.59 -0.56
C ASP A 420 -7.23 -41.27 -0.69
N ALA A 421 -7.93 -40.85 0.36
CA ALA A 421 -8.63 -39.56 0.41
C ALA A 421 -7.67 -38.36 0.35
N GLU A 422 -6.54 -38.43 1.05
CA GLU A 422 -5.49 -37.41 0.96
C GLU A 422 -4.92 -37.30 -0.45
N ARG A 423 -4.62 -38.45 -1.06
CA ARG A 423 -4.12 -38.55 -2.44
C ARG A 423 -5.10 -37.91 -3.42
N GLU A 424 -6.37 -38.29 -3.35
CA GLU A 424 -7.41 -37.77 -4.24
C GLU A 424 -7.55 -36.24 -4.11
N ALA A 425 -7.57 -35.71 -2.89
CA ALA A 425 -7.68 -34.27 -2.66
C ALA A 425 -6.46 -33.50 -3.20
N LEU A 426 -5.25 -34.03 -3.01
CA LEU A 426 -4.02 -33.42 -3.51
C LEU A 426 -3.91 -33.47 -5.03
N GLU A 427 -4.25 -34.60 -5.65
CA GLU A 427 -4.26 -34.77 -7.11
C GLU A 427 -5.25 -33.78 -7.76
N SER A 428 -6.48 -33.70 -7.24
CA SER A 428 -7.50 -32.73 -7.70
C SER A 428 -7.03 -31.27 -7.56
N LEU A 429 -6.40 -30.93 -6.43
CA LEU A 429 -5.85 -29.58 -6.23
C LEU A 429 -4.72 -29.30 -7.22
N PHE A 430 -3.81 -30.24 -7.43
CA PHE A 430 -2.68 -30.09 -8.35
C PHE A 430 -3.13 -29.97 -9.79
N ASP A 431 -4.13 -30.73 -10.23
CA ASP A 431 -4.70 -30.61 -11.57
C ASP A 431 -5.22 -29.18 -11.81
N SER A 432 -5.94 -28.62 -10.84
CA SER A 432 -6.46 -27.25 -10.95
C SER A 432 -5.35 -26.20 -10.97
N LEU A 433 -4.33 -26.31 -10.10
CA LEU A 433 -3.22 -25.37 -10.05
C LEU A 433 -2.34 -25.47 -11.31
N TYR A 434 -2.13 -26.69 -11.82
CA TYR A 434 -1.35 -26.97 -13.01
C TYR A 434 -2.05 -26.44 -14.26
N ALA A 435 -3.38 -26.59 -14.36
CA ALA A 435 -4.15 -26.01 -15.46
C ALA A 435 -4.01 -24.48 -15.54
N ASP A 436 -4.01 -23.77 -14.41
CA ASP A 436 -3.75 -22.32 -14.39
C ASP A 436 -2.32 -21.99 -14.85
N LEU A 437 -1.33 -22.75 -14.38
CA LEU A 437 0.08 -22.59 -14.79
C LEU A 437 0.24 -22.72 -16.30
N LEU A 438 -0.33 -23.78 -16.89
CA LEU A 438 -0.32 -24.01 -18.34
C LEU A 438 -0.98 -22.84 -19.08
N THR A 439 -2.17 -22.44 -18.65
CA THR A 439 -2.93 -21.33 -19.25
C THR A 439 -2.11 -20.03 -19.23
N SER A 440 -1.43 -19.74 -18.12
CA SER A 440 -0.63 -18.53 -17.95
C SER A 440 0.56 -18.50 -18.92
N ILE A 441 1.24 -19.64 -19.12
CA ILE A 441 2.37 -19.76 -20.05
C ILE A 441 1.88 -19.71 -21.51
N GLU A 442 0.84 -20.46 -21.86
CA GLU A 442 0.33 -20.56 -23.24
C GLU A 442 -0.28 -19.24 -23.71
N LYS A 443 -1.07 -18.56 -22.87
CA LYS A 443 -1.62 -17.24 -23.19
C LYS A 443 -0.52 -16.20 -23.40
N GLY A 444 0.56 -16.29 -22.63
CA GLY A 444 1.61 -15.28 -22.61
C GLY A 444 2.66 -15.44 -23.71
N ARG A 445 3.04 -16.68 -24.04
CA ARG A 445 4.03 -17.01 -25.07
C ARG A 445 3.40 -17.26 -26.44
N GLU A 446 2.13 -17.68 -26.48
CA GLU A 446 1.35 -17.93 -27.69
C GLU A 446 2.13 -18.82 -28.70
N HIS A 447 2.17 -18.41 -29.96
CA HIS A 447 2.84 -19.09 -31.07
C HIS A 447 4.37 -19.16 -30.96
N ARG A 448 4.99 -18.54 -29.93
CA ARG A 448 6.45 -18.64 -29.71
C ARG A 448 6.86 -20.00 -29.17
N LEU A 449 5.97 -20.70 -28.46
CA LEU A 449 6.28 -22.01 -27.88
C LEU A 449 6.50 -23.06 -28.97
N ALA A 450 7.54 -23.88 -28.80
CA ALA A 450 7.85 -24.97 -29.74
C ALA A 450 6.93 -26.20 -29.58
N ALA A 451 6.23 -26.31 -28.45
CA ALA A 451 5.29 -27.38 -28.11
C ALA A 451 4.26 -26.87 -27.07
N PRO A 452 3.16 -27.60 -26.81
CA PRO A 452 2.23 -27.27 -25.72
C PRO A 452 2.95 -27.13 -24.38
N ALA A 453 2.46 -26.28 -23.48
CA ALA A 453 3.21 -25.95 -22.26
C ALA A 453 3.42 -27.18 -21.35
N ALA A 454 2.48 -28.13 -21.34
CA ALA A 454 2.61 -29.36 -20.57
C ALA A 454 3.82 -30.20 -21.01
N GLU A 455 3.99 -30.37 -22.32
CA GLU A 455 5.14 -31.10 -22.88
C GLU A 455 6.45 -30.36 -22.62
N LEU A 456 6.44 -29.02 -22.66
CA LEU A 456 7.62 -28.23 -22.32
C LEU A 456 8.00 -28.35 -20.84
N ILE A 457 7.02 -28.44 -19.94
CA ILE A 457 7.28 -28.68 -18.52
C ILE A 457 7.86 -30.08 -18.30
N ASP A 458 7.35 -31.10 -18.98
CA ASP A 458 7.85 -32.49 -18.87
C ASP A 458 9.30 -32.65 -19.37
N ARG A 459 9.74 -31.78 -20.29
CA ARG A 459 11.12 -31.74 -20.80
C ARG A 459 12.08 -30.95 -19.89
N GLY A 460 11.56 -30.19 -18.93
CA GLY A 460 12.36 -29.41 -17.99
C GLY A 460 13.13 -30.30 -16.98
N PRO A 461 14.04 -29.72 -16.17
CA PRO A 461 14.45 -28.32 -16.18
C PRO A 461 15.36 -27.95 -17.36
N TYR A 462 15.34 -26.69 -17.77
CA TYR A 462 16.17 -26.16 -18.86
C TYR A 462 17.48 -25.60 -18.29
N LEU A 463 18.42 -26.50 -17.99
CA LEU A 463 19.73 -26.17 -17.40
C LEU A 463 20.72 -25.55 -18.40
N VAL A 464 20.40 -25.60 -19.69
CA VAL A 464 21.17 -24.97 -20.76
C VAL A 464 20.29 -23.92 -21.42
N ALA A 465 20.70 -22.65 -21.37
CA ALA A 465 19.95 -21.51 -21.89
C ALA A 465 19.47 -21.69 -23.35
N ALA A 466 20.28 -22.32 -24.20
CA ALA A 466 19.93 -22.61 -25.60
C ALA A 466 18.66 -23.47 -25.72
N GLN A 467 18.43 -24.41 -24.80
CA GLN A 467 17.24 -25.25 -24.81
C GLN A 467 15.98 -24.45 -24.48
N ALA A 468 16.07 -23.49 -23.55
CA ALA A 468 14.95 -22.61 -23.23
C ALA A 468 14.61 -21.69 -24.42
N LEU A 469 15.62 -21.22 -25.15
CA LEU A 469 15.43 -20.45 -26.38
C LEU A 469 14.81 -21.30 -27.50
N GLU A 470 15.33 -22.49 -27.76
CA GLU A 470 14.81 -23.43 -28.76
C GLU A 470 13.37 -23.86 -28.47
N ALA A 471 13.01 -23.99 -27.19
CA ALA A 471 11.65 -24.27 -26.73
C ALA A 471 10.69 -23.07 -26.85
N GLY A 472 11.20 -21.88 -27.15
CA GLY A 472 10.41 -20.66 -27.23
C GLY A 472 10.01 -20.07 -25.88
N LEU A 473 10.64 -20.52 -24.80
CA LEU A 473 10.35 -20.07 -23.43
C LEU A 473 10.95 -18.67 -23.17
N VAL A 474 12.06 -18.35 -23.82
CA VAL A 474 12.69 -17.03 -23.78
C VAL A 474 12.86 -16.48 -25.19
N ASP A 475 13.00 -15.16 -25.32
CA ASP A 475 13.05 -14.48 -26.61
C ASP A 475 14.48 -14.33 -27.15
N GLU A 476 15.46 -14.12 -26.27
CA GLU A 476 16.87 -14.00 -26.66
C GLU A 476 17.81 -14.35 -25.50
N LEU A 477 19.02 -14.80 -25.85
CA LEU A 477 20.13 -14.98 -24.91
C LEU A 477 21.07 -13.78 -24.98
N ILE A 478 21.14 -12.98 -23.92
CA ILE A 478 21.94 -11.75 -23.88
C ILE A 478 22.65 -11.59 -22.54
N TYR A 479 23.77 -10.87 -22.53
CA TYR A 479 24.37 -10.37 -21.31
C TYR A 479 23.65 -9.10 -20.83
N GLN A 480 23.72 -8.82 -19.52
CA GLN A 480 23.04 -7.66 -18.93
C GLN A 480 23.47 -6.32 -19.54
N ASP A 481 24.73 -6.17 -19.97
CA ASP A 481 25.22 -4.95 -20.63
C ASP A 481 24.52 -4.67 -21.96
N GLN A 482 23.98 -5.71 -22.60
CA GLN A 482 23.26 -5.63 -23.88
C GLN A 482 21.77 -5.29 -23.71
N LEU A 483 21.28 -5.21 -22.47
CA LEU A 483 19.87 -4.98 -22.15
C LEU A 483 19.43 -3.59 -22.61
N THR A 484 20.26 -2.56 -22.38
CA THR A 484 19.99 -1.19 -22.82
C THR A 484 19.73 -1.12 -24.32
N ASP A 485 20.53 -1.81 -25.14
CA ASP A 485 20.36 -1.87 -26.60
C ASP A 485 19.02 -2.52 -27.00
N ARG A 486 18.54 -3.52 -26.24
CA ARG A 486 17.24 -4.16 -26.49
C ARG A 486 16.09 -3.25 -26.11
N LEU A 487 16.22 -2.52 -25.00
CA LEU A 487 15.23 -1.53 -24.56
C LEU A 487 15.11 -0.39 -25.57
N GLU A 488 16.22 0.07 -26.16
CA GLU A 488 16.21 1.10 -27.20
C GLU A 488 15.53 0.63 -28.50
N ARG A 489 15.60 -0.67 -28.84
CA ARG A 489 14.88 -1.24 -29.98
C ARG A 489 13.37 -1.28 -29.74
N LEU A 490 12.95 -1.59 -28.51
CA LEU A 490 11.54 -1.58 -28.12
C LEU A 490 10.99 -0.15 -28.03
N HIS A 491 11.78 0.79 -27.49
CA HIS A 491 11.44 2.20 -27.36
C HIS A 491 12.65 3.10 -27.70
N PRO A 492 12.73 3.68 -28.91
CA PRO A 492 13.85 4.53 -29.31
C PRO A 492 14.05 5.73 -28.38
N ARG A 493 15.31 6.11 -28.14
CA ARG A 493 15.70 7.20 -27.22
C ARG A 493 15.26 6.97 -25.78
N SER A 494 15.15 5.71 -25.38
CA SER A 494 14.86 5.35 -24.00
C SER A 494 16.09 5.45 -23.10
N HIS A 495 15.85 5.55 -21.80
CA HIS A 495 16.88 5.49 -20.77
C HIS A 495 16.32 4.75 -19.56
N VAL A 496 17.21 4.10 -18.81
CA VAL A 496 16.85 3.37 -17.60
C VAL A 496 17.00 4.29 -16.40
N ALA A 497 16.01 4.29 -15.52
CA ALA A 497 16.06 4.98 -14.24
C ALA A 497 15.54 4.06 -13.13
N GLU A 498 16.05 4.27 -11.93
CA GLU A 498 15.48 3.67 -10.73
C GLU A 498 14.12 4.30 -10.40
N VAL A 499 13.29 3.55 -9.69
CA VAL A 499 11.99 4.01 -9.20
C VAL A 499 12.16 5.26 -8.35
N ARG A 500 11.57 6.37 -8.78
CA ARG A 500 11.45 7.59 -7.97
C ARG A 500 10.04 8.12 -8.01
N PHE A 501 9.29 7.92 -6.94
CA PHE A 501 7.96 8.50 -6.80
C PHE A 501 8.06 9.99 -6.42
N SER A 502 8.13 10.85 -7.43
CA SER A 502 7.93 12.29 -7.23
C SER A 502 6.45 12.58 -7.00
N ARG A 503 6.12 13.40 -6.01
CA ARG A 503 4.72 13.84 -5.80
C ARG A 503 4.32 14.86 -6.85
N GLU A 504 3.14 14.77 -7.42
CA GLU A 504 2.60 15.84 -8.26
C GLU A 504 2.17 17.04 -7.41
N MET A 505 2.26 18.24 -7.99
CA MET A 505 1.62 19.42 -7.40
C MET A 505 0.10 19.26 -7.40
N ARG A 506 -0.54 19.66 -6.30
CA ARG A 506 -1.99 19.60 -6.15
C ARG A 506 -2.64 20.73 -6.96
N ALA A 507 -3.11 20.39 -8.16
CA ALA A 507 -3.90 21.31 -8.98
C ALA A 507 -5.37 21.36 -8.57
N ASP A 508 -5.90 20.24 -8.06
CA ASP A 508 -7.27 20.15 -7.56
C ASP A 508 -7.41 20.79 -6.19
N TRP A 509 -8.37 21.69 -6.06
CA TRP A 509 -8.63 22.41 -4.82
C TRP A 509 -9.25 21.51 -3.77
N SER A 510 -10.17 20.62 -4.14
CA SER A 510 -10.81 19.70 -3.21
C SER A 510 -10.43 18.25 -3.48
N VAL A 511 -10.22 17.47 -2.43
CA VAL A 511 -10.33 16.01 -2.48
C VAL A 511 -11.81 15.65 -2.30
N PRO A 512 -12.44 14.92 -3.23
CA PRO A 512 -13.81 14.46 -3.06
C PRO A 512 -13.96 13.61 -1.79
N PRO A 513 -15.15 13.57 -1.17
CA PRO A 513 -15.42 12.62 -0.09
C PRO A 513 -15.15 11.19 -0.57
N ALA A 514 -14.33 10.46 0.18
CA ALA A 514 -14.13 9.04 -0.04
C ALA A 514 -15.01 8.23 0.92
N THR A 515 -15.37 7.03 0.49
CA THR A 515 -16.01 6.02 1.32
C THR A 515 -14.91 5.31 2.11
N ASN A 516 -14.89 5.50 3.42
CA ASN A 516 -13.90 4.85 4.27
C ASN A 516 -14.29 3.39 4.50
N ILE A 517 -13.39 2.48 4.14
CA ILE A 517 -13.55 1.05 4.31
C ILE A 517 -12.47 0.57 5.28
N ALA A 518 -12.87 -0.13 6.34
CA ALA A 518 -11.91 -0.73 7.27
C ALA A 518 -11.21 -1.92 6.58
N LEU A 519 -9.89 -1.88 6.48
CA LEU A 519 -9.07 -3.01 6.03
C LEU A 519 -8.51 -3.73 7.26
N ILE A 520 -8.95 -4.98 7.48
CA ILE A 520 -8.51 -5.82 8.60
C ILE A 520 -7.82 -7.06 8.04
N HIS A 521 -6.57 -7.27 8.45
CA HIS A 521 -5.77 -8.41 8.04
C HIS A 521 -5.93 -9.56 9.04
N VAL A 522 -6.13 -10.77 8.52
CA VAL A 522 -6.14 -12.01 9.29
C VAL A 522 -5.09 -12.93 8.68
N VAL A 523 -3.85 -12.81 9.16
CA VAL A 523 -2.66 -13.47 8.60
C VAL A 523 -2.10 -14.47 9.58
N GLY A 524 -1.80 -15.68 9.09
CA GLY A 524 -1.24 -16.78 9.86
C GLY A 524 -2.30 -17.59 10.61
N ASP A 525 -1.85 -18.47 11.50
CA ASP A 525 -2.72 -19.38 12.23
C ASP A 525 -3.66 -18.61 13.18
N ILE A 526 -4.91 -19.06 13.24
CA ILE A 526 -5.94 -18.50 14.12
C ILE A 526 -5.79 -19.12 15.51
N ARG A 527 -5.56 -18.27 16.51
CA ARG A 527 -5.40 -18.68 17.92
C ARG A 527 -6.27 -17.85 18.85
N ARG A 528 -6.40 -18.32 20.09
CA ARG A 528 -7.07 -17.53 21.14
C ARG A 528 -6.17 -16.39 21.59
N GLY A 529 -6.78 -15.30 22.09
CA GLY A 529 -6.05 -14.17 22.65
C GLY A 529 -5.62 -13.13 21.62
N GLU A 530 -4.46 -12.51 21.83
CA GLU A 530 -3.97 -11.40 21.00
C GLU A 530 -3.23 -11.87 19.74
N SER A 531 -3.27 -11.06 18.67
CA SER A 531 -2.54 -11.33 17.42
C SER A 531 -1.03 -11.11 17.58
N ASP A 532 -0.24 -11.86 16.80
CA ASP A 532 1.16 -11.53 16.54
C ASP A 532 1.27 -11.08 15.07
N PRO A 533 1.45 -9.76 14.79
CA PRO A 533 1.35 -9.22 13.43
C PRO A 533 2.19 -9.97 12.40
N GLY A 534 1.53 -10.41 11.32
CA GLY A 534 2.14 -11.17 10.23
C GLY A 534 2.56 -12.61 10.56
N MET A 535 2.33 -13.09 11.79
CA MET A 535 2.62 -14.47 12.22
C MET A 535 1.37 -15.25 12.63
N SER A 536 0.47 -14.63 13.40
CA SER A 536 -0.76 -15.30 13.88
C SER A 536 -1.90 -14.31 14.11
N ALA A 537 -3.12 -14.79 13.86
CA ALA A 537 -4.35 -14.06 14.10
C ALA A 537 -4.97 -14.46 15.44
N GLY A 538 -4.92 -13.56 16.42
CA GLY A 538 -5.55 -13.76 17.72
C GLY A 538 -7.01 -13.32 17.73
N SER A 539 -7.91 -14.18 18.21
CA SER A 539 -9.36 -13.93 18.23
C SER A 539 -9.75 -12.63 18.90
N ARG A 540 -9.08 -12.24 19.99
CA ARG A 540 -9.39 -11.00 20.70
C ARG A 540 -9.09 -9.77 19.84
N THR A 541 -7.91 -9.71 19.26
CA THR A 541 -7.49 -8.56 18.44
C THR A 541 -8.35 -8.42 17.19
N VAL A 542 -8.63 -9.53 16.50
CA VAL A 542 -9.42 -9.52 15.26
C VAL A 542 -10.89 -9.20 15.56
N ALA A 543 -11.50 -9.83 16.58
CA ALA A 543 -12.87 -9.54 17.00
C ALA A 543 -13.04 -8.08 17.43
N GLU A 544 -12.10 -7.54 18.22
CA GLU A 544 -12.12 -6.11 18.61
C GLU A 544 -11.99 -5.19 17.38
N ALA A 545 -11.15 -5.52 16.40
CA ALA A 545 -11.01 -4.73 15.17
C ALA A 545 -12.32 -4.68 14.36
N ILE A 546 -12.96 -5.84 14.18
CA ILE A 546 -14.23 -5.96 13.46
C ILE A 546 -15.33 -5.20 14.21
N ARG A 547 -15.41 -5.36 15.53
CA ARG A 547 -16.38 -4.64 16.37
C ARG A 547 -16.21 -3.13 16.28
N ASN A 548 -14.98 -2.63 16.41
CA ASN A 548 -14.69 -1.20 16.31
C ASN A 548 -15.08 -0.66 14.93
N ALA A 549 -14.77 -1.38 13.85
CA ALA A 549 -15.15 -0.99 12.49
C ALA A 549 -16.68 -1.03 12.28
N ARG A 550 -17.39 -2.00 12.88
CA ARG A 550 -18.86 -2.07 12.90
C ARG A 550 -19.47 -0.87 13.61
N GLU A 551 -18.95 -0.48 14.77
CA GLU A 551 -19.53 0.59 15.60
C GLU A 551 -19.12 2.02 15.17
N ASP A 552 -18.03 2.18 14.43
CA ASP A 552 -17.55 3.48 13.94
C ASP A 552 -18.39 3.99 12.77
N ARG A 553 -19.15 5.09 12.96
CA ARG A 553 -19.99 5.70 11.92
C ARG A 553 -19.20 6.32 10.76
N SER A 554 -17.89 6.56 10.92
CA SER A 554 -17.04 7.05 9.86
C SER A 554 -16.59 5.96 8.88
N ILE A 555 -16.80 4.67 9.23
CA ILE A 555 -16.53 3.50 8.39
C ILE A 555 -17.84 3.03 7.76
N GLU A 556 -17.88 2.97 6.43
CA GLU A 556 -19.06 2.60 5.64
C GLU A 556 -19.10 1.09 5.29
N GLY A 557 -17.97 0.37 5.39
CA GLY A 557 -17.88 -1.07 5.14
C GLY A 557 -16.57 -1.69 5.65
N ILE A 558 -16.49 -3.02 5.67
CA ILE A 558 -15.33 -3.79 6.15
C ILE A 558 -14.80 -4.71 5.05
N LEU A 559 -13.51 -4.63 4.77
CA LEU A 559 -12.76 -5.53 3.91
C LEU A 559 -11.82 -6.39 4.77
N LEU A 560 -12.07 -7.70 4.81
CA LEU A 560 -11.24 -8.68 5.51
C LEU A 560 -10.24 -9.29 4.52
N ARG A 561 -8.93 -9.10 4.74
CA ARG A 561 -7.88 -9.78 3.97
C ARG A 561 -7.42 -11.01 4.74
N VAL A 562 -7.80 -12.20 4.29
CA VAL A 562 -7.58 -13.47 5.01
C VAL A 562 -6.50 -14.29 4.32
N ALA A 563 -5.41 -14.55 5.04
CA ALA A 563 -4.30 -15.39 4.62
C ALA A 563 -3.96 -16.38 5.75
N SER A 564 -4.78 -17.41 5.91
CA SER A 564 -4.74 -18.34 7.03
C SER A 564 -5.08 -19.78 6.63
N SER A 565 -4.30 -20.73 7.16
CA SER A 565 -4.56 -22.17 7.12
C SER A 565 -5.69 -22.62 8.07
N GLY A 566 -6.16 -21.72 8.93
CA GLY A 566 -7.11 -21.99 10.01
C GLY A 566 -6.45 -22.02 11.39
N GLY A 567 -6.97 -22.86 12.28
CA GLY A 567 -6.47 -22.97 13.65
C GLY A 567 -7.59 -23.31 14.65
N SER A 568 -7.57 -22.66 15.81
CA SER A 568 -8.51 -22.90 16.90
C SER A 568 -9.97 -22.71 16.46
N THR A 569 -10.80 -23.73 16.67
CA THR A 569 -12.24 -23.71 16.36
C THR A 569 -12.98 -22.64 17.14
N LEU A 570 -12.72 -22.53 18.45
CA LEU A 570 -13.32 -21.53 19.33
C LEU A 570 -12.93 -20.10 18.93
N ALA A 571 -11.65 -19.90 18.58
CA ALA A 571 -11.16 -18.60 18.11
C ALA A 571 -11.85 -18.20 16.80
N SER A 572 -12.00 -19.15 15.87
CA SER A 572 -12.65 -18.95 14.57
C SER A 572 -14.14 -18.64 14.73
N ASP A 573 -14.89 -19.38 15.56
CA ASP A 573 -16.32 -19.11 15.82
C ASP A 573 -16.52 -17.72 16.48
N SER A 574 -15.63 -17.33 17.39
CA SER A 574 -15.67 -15.98 18.00
C SER A 574 -15.48 -14.86 16.96
N ILE A 575 -14.54 -15.03 16.03
CA ILE A 575 -14.31 -14.06 14.94
C ILE A 575 -15.51 -14.07 13.98
N ALA A 576 -15.94 -15.25 13.53
CA ALA A 576 -17.07 -15.40 12.61
C ALA A 576 -18.36 -14.79 13.16
N ARG A 577 -18.57 -14.88 14.48
CA ARG A 577 -19.68 -14.19 15.14
C ARG A 577 -19.62 -12.68 14.95
N GLU A 578 -18.45 -12.04 15.11
CA GLU A 578 -18.29 -10.60 14.86
C GLU A 578 -18.44 -10.26 13.38
N VAL A 579 -17.98 -11.12 12.47
CA VAL A 579 -18.19 -10.95 11.02
C VAL A 579 -19.69 -10.96 10.69
N ALA A 580 -20.45 -11.91 11.24
CA ALA A 580 -21.90 -12.00 11.06
C ALA A 580 -22.63 -10.78 11.64
N LEU A 581 -22.24 -10.32 12.84
CA LEU A 581 -22.79 -9.10 13.43
C LEU A 581 -22.48 -7.86 12.59
N ALA A 582 -21.27 -7.76 12.04
CA ALA A 582 -20.89 -6.67 11.15
C ALA A 582 -21.67 -6.73 9.83
N ALA A 583 -21.83 -7.92 9.25
CA ALA A 583 -22.59 -8.13 8.02
C ALA A 583 -24.08 -7.75 8.19
N ALA A 584 -24.65 -7.87 9.38
CA ALA A 584 -26.00 -7.41 9.65
C ALA A 584 -26.16 -5.88 9.62
N GLU A 585 -25.08 -5.11 9.76
CA GLU A 585 -25.12 -3.64 9.88
C GLU A 585 -24.43 -2.91 8.71
N LYS A 586 -23.39 -3.51 8.11
CA LYS A 586 -22.55 -2.89 7.08
C LYS A 586 -22.10 -3.92 6.05
N PRO A 587 -21.83 -3.51 4.79
CA PRO A 587 -21.18 -4.38 3.81
C PRO A 587 -19.86 -4.93 4.35
N VAL A 588 -19.72 -6.26 4.25
CA VAL A 588 -18.50 -7.00 4.60
C VAL A 588 -18.10 -7.81 3.39
N VAL A 589 -16.89 -7.54 2.88
CA VAL A 589 -16.27 -8.28 1.78
C VAL A 589 -15.01 -8.95 2.30
N VAL A 590 -14.75 -10.18 1.87
CA VAL A 590 -13.53 -10.93 2.19
C VAL A 590 -12.71 -11.08 0.92
N SER A 591 -11.40 -10.89 1.03
CA SER A 591 -10.40 -11.20 0.00
C SER A 591 -9.44 -12.25 0.55
N PHE A 592 -9.29 -13.37 -0.15
CA PHE A 592 -8.33 -14.42 0.22
C PHE A 592 -6.93 -14.12 -0.32
N GLY A 593 -5.93 -14.16 0.55
CA GLY A 593 -4.50 -14.01 0.24
C GLY A 593 -3.75 -15.34 0.38
N GLY A 594 -3.45 -15.99 -0.74
CA GLY A 594 -2.74 -17.27 -0.77
C GLY A 594 -3.59 -18.46 -0.30
N THR A 595 -3.84 -18.54 1.00
CA THR A 595 -4.59 -19.64 1.64
C THR A 595 -5.66 -19.06 2.56
N ALA A 596 -6.88 -19.60 2.49
CA ALA A 596 -7.97 -19.30 3.42
C ALA A 596 -8.81 -20.57 3.62
N ALA A 597 -8.27 -21.51 4.38
CA ALA A 597 -8.85 -22.84 4.57
C ALA A 597 -9.20 -23.09 6.04
N SER A 598 -10.06 -24.07 6.32
CA SER A 598 -10.45 -24.46 7.67
C SER A 598 -10.99 -23.24 8.46
N GLY A 599 -10.42 -22.88 9.60
CA GLY A 599 -10.76 -21.66 10.34
C GLY A 599 -10.70 -20.37 9.49
N GLY A 600 -9.81 -20.29 8.50
CA GLY A 600 -9.75 -19.16 7.56
C GLY A 600 -11.00 -19.04 6.68
N TYR A 601 -11.56 -20.17 6.25
CA TYR A 601 -12.85 -20.18 5.55
C TYR A 601 -14.02 -19.95 6.53
N TYR A 602 -13.94 -20.51 7.73
CA TYR A 602 -14.94 -20.36 8.80
C TYR A 602 -15.25 -18.88 9.07
N ILE A 603 -14.22 -18.06 9.25
CA ILE A 603 -14.41 -16.63 9.53
C ILE A 603 -14.92 -15.83 8.33
N ALA A 604 -14.72 -16.34 7.12
CA ALA A 604 -15.09 -15.67 5.88
C ALA A 604 -16.54 -15.96 5.49
N ALA A 605 -17.05 -17.14 5.83
CA ALA A 605 -18.37 -17.61 5.43
C ALA A 605 -19.51 -16.60 5.70
N PRO A 606 -19.56 -15.85 6.82
CA PRO A 606 -20.64 -14.90 7.08
C PRO A 606 -20.57 -13.58 6.29
N ALA A 607 -19.54 -13.38 5.46
CA ALA A 607 -19.41 -12.16 4.66
C ALA A 607 -20.40 -12.11 3.50
N HIS A 608 -20.69 -10.90 3.01
CA HIS A 608 -21.61 -10.71 1.88
C HIS A 608 -21.03 -11.12 0.53
N HIS A 609 -19.69 -11.11 0.42
CA HIS A 609 -18.97 -11.39 -0.81
C HIS A 609 -17.57 -11.91 -0.46
N ILE A 610 -17.16 -13.01 -1.08
CA ILE A 610 -15.85 -13.64 -0.94
C ILE A 610 -15.17 -13.63 -2.30
N VAL A 611 -14.00 -12.99 -2.37
CA VAL A 611 -13.15 -12.92 -3.55
C VAL A 611 -11.91 -13.77 -3.33
N ALA A 612 -11.58 -14.64 -4.29
CA ALA A 612 -10.38 -15.48 -4.22
C ALA A 612 -9.69 -15.58 -5.59
N GLN A 613 -8.37 -15.73 -5.60
CA GLN A 613 -7.67 -16.03 -6.84
C GLN A 613 -7.96 -17.47 -7.28
N PRO A 614 -7.94 -17.80 -8.58
CA PRO A 614 -8.15 -19.17 -9.07
C PRO A 614 -7.28 -20.22 -8.38
N VAL A 615 -6.07 -19.81 -8.00
CA VAL A 615 -5.02 -20.63 -7.37
C VAL A 615 -4.96 -20.51 -5.83
N THR A 616 -5.90 -19.78 -5.21
CA THR A 616 -6.03 -19.73 -3.75
C THR A 616 -6.36 -21.13 -3.22
N ILE A 617 -5.75 -21.53 -2.10
CA ILE A 617 -6.13 -22.78 -1.41
C ILE A 617 -7.18 -22.46 -0.34
N THR A 618 -8.38 -23.02 -0.47
CA THR A 618 -9.51 -22.74 0.43
C THR A 618 -10.31 -24.01 0.73
N GLY A 619 -11.52 -23.87 1.27
CA GLY A 619 -12.33 -24.97 1.77
C GLY A 619 -11.74 -25.53 3.06
N SER A 620 -11.41 -26.82 3.07
CA SER A 620 -11.06 -27.60 4.26
C SER A 620 -12.08 -27.46 5.38
N ILE A 621 -13.36 -27.43 5.01
CA ILE A 621 -14.49 -27.34 5.93
C ILE A 621 -14.58 -28.67 6.67
N GLY A 622 -13.95 -28.72 7.85
CA GLY A 622 -13.78 -29.94 8.62
C GLY A 622 -13.00 -29.66 9.90
N VAL A 623 -13.19 -30.53 10.90
CA VAL A 623 -12.56 -30.44 12.22
C VAL A 623 -11.67 -31.65 12.44
N LEU A 624 -10.57 -31.45 13.17
CA LEU A 624 -9.61 -32.48 13.51
C LEU A 624 -9.18 -32.28 14.96
N ALA A 625 -9.15 -33.37 15.72
CA ALA A 625 -8.41 -33.45 16.97
C ALA A 625 -7.16 -34.32 16.76
N VAL A 626 -6.02 -33.88 17.29
CA VAL A 626 -4.79 -34.67 17.33
C VAL A 626 -4.41 -34.77 18.81
N LEU A 627 -3.92 -35.90 19.27
CA LEU A 627 -3.52 -36.08 20.67
C LEU A 627 -2.23 -36.92 20.72
N PRO A 628 -1.16 -36.40 21.32
CA PRO A 628 0.04 -37.19 21.55
C PRO A 628 -0.14 -38.11 22.78
N ASN A 629 0.40 -39.31 22.69
CA ASN A 629 0.60 -40.24 23.78
C ASN A 629 2.11 -40.59 23.85
N VAL A 630 2.75 -40.24 24.95
CA VAL A 630 4.18 -40.44 25.21
C VAL A 630 4.42 -41.46 26.33
N GLU A 631 3.41 -42.26 26.70
CA GLU A 631 3.51 -43.36 27.67
C GLU A 631 4.72 -44.26 27.37
N GLY A 632 4.82 -44.77 26.14
CA GLY A 632 5.91 -45.66 25.75
C GLY A 632 7.30 -44.99 25.77
N LEU A 633 7.38 -43.69 25.49
CA LEU A 633 8.63 -42.92 25.58
C LEU A 633 9.04 -42.75 27.04
N ALA A 634 8.09 -42.42 27.91
CA ALA A 634 8.34 -42.26 29.34
C ALA A 634 8.80 -43.57 29.97
N GLU A 635 8.18 -44.70 29.63
CA GLU A 635 8.61 -46.05 30.04
C GLU A 635 10.06 -46.35 29.63
N ARG A 636 10.44 -46.02 28.38
CA ARG A 636 11.79 -46.26 27.86
C ARG A 636 12.87 -45.39 28.51
N LEU A 637 12.49 -44.25 29.06
CA LEU A 637 13.38 -43.32 29.73
C LEU A 637 13.37 -43.48 31.26
N ASP A 638 12.71 -44.54 31.77
CA ASP A 638 12.51 -44.79 33.20
C ASP A 638 11.84 -43.61 33.94
N ILE A 639 11.02 -42.83 33.21
CA ILE A 639 10.22 -41.74 33.77
C ILE A 639 8.92 -42.34 34.30
N ASN A 640 8.73 -42.26 35.61
CA ASN A 640 7.56 -42.80 36.28
C ASN A 640 6.56 -41.68 36.61
N TRP A 641 5.27 -41.99 36.58
CA TRP A 641 4.20 -41.08 37.00
C TRP A 641 3.15 -41.82 37.84
N GLU A 642 2.52 -41.08 38.76
CA GLU A 642 1.39 -41.56 39.54
C GLU A 642 0.20 -40.63 39.33
N THR A 643 -1.01 -41.19 39.24
CA THR A 643 -2.24 -40.42 39.06
C THR A 643 -3.13 -40.56 40.28
N ILE A 644 -3.42 -39.44 40.96
CA ILE A 644 -4.43 -39.37 42.01
C ILE A 644 -5.63 -38.64 41.44
N ARG A 645 -6.71 -39.36 41.18
CA ARG A 645 -7.94 -38.79 40.61
C ARG A 645 -9.11 -38.70 41.61
N ARG A 646 -9.94 -37.67 41.42
CA ARG A 646 -11.27 -37.52 42.01
C ARG A 646 -12.22 -37.17 40.87
N GLY A 647 -13.15 -38.08 40.58
CA GLY A 647 -13.91 -38.10 39.34
C GLY A 647 -13.34 -39.12 38.35
N GLU A 648 -14.22 -39.81 37.63
CA GLU A 648 -13.85 -40.97 36.81
C GLU A 648 -12.86 -40.63 35.69
N ARG A 649 -12.97 -39.43 35.12
CA ARG A 649 -12.20 -38.94 33.96
C ARG A 649 -11.30 -37.74 34.29
N ALA A 650 -10.90 -37.57 35.56
CA ALA A 650 -10.13 -36.38 35.96
C ALA A 650 -8.71 -36.32 35.37
N ASP A 651 -8.25 -37.42 34.79
CA ASP A 651 -6.98 -37.60 34.07
C ASP A 651 -7.17 -37.66 32.55
N PHE A 652 -8.34 -37.28 32.03
CA PHE A 652 -8.63 -37.21 30.59
C PHE A 652 -7.66 -36.25 29.89
N GLY A 653 -7.10 -36.68 28.75
CA GLY A 653 -6.17 -35.89 27.96
C GLY A 653 -4.75 -35.82 28.50
N VAL A 654 -4.42 -36.55 29.58
CA VAL A 654 -3.04 -36.69 30.05
C VAL A 654 -2.22 -37.46 29.00
N PRO A 655 -1.10 -36.91 28.48
CA PRO A 655 -0.34 -37.54 27.40
C PRO A 655 0.53 -38.72 27.86
N LEU A 656 0.48 -39.10 29.14
CA LEU A 656 1.23 -40.21 29.73
C LEU A 656 0.43 -41.52 29.79
N ARG A 657 -0.73 -41.57 29.15
CA ARG A 657 -1.51 -42.81 29.02
C ARG A 657 -2.32 -42.80 27.75
N ARG A 658 -2.60 -43.98 27.22
CA ARG A 658 -3.63 -44.13 26.18
C ARG A 658 -5.00 -43.66 26.66
N LEU A 659 -5.78 -43.11 25.72
CA LEU A 659 -7.20 -42.85 25.90
C LEU A 659 -7.95 -44.18 25.96
N SER A 660 -8.96 -44.28 26.82
CA SER A 660 -9.89 -45.41 26.77
C SER A 660 -10.82 -45.28 25.56
N PRO A 661 -11.45 -46.38 25.10
CA PRO A 661 -12.45 -46.32 24.03
C PRO A 661 -13.58 -45.32 24.31
N GLU A 662 -14.03 -45.22 25.56
CA GLU A 662 -15.08 -44.28 25.98
C GLU A 662 -14.62 -42.81 25.96
N GLU A 663 -13.33 -42.58 26.22
CA GLU A 663 -12.71 -41.25 26.12
C GLU A 663 -12.48 -40.84 24.67
N LEU A 664 -12.09 -41.78 23.81
CA LEU A 664 -12.00 -41.54 22.37
C LEU A 664 -13.38 -41.16 21.79
N GLU A 665 -14.44 -41.86 22.18
CA GLU A 665 -15.81 -41.55 21.76
C GLU A 665 -16.27 -40.15 22.24
N LEU A 666 -15.76 -39.64 23.37
CA LEU A 666 -16.02 -38.25 23.78
C LEU A 666 -15.37 -37.25 22.81
N ILE A 667 -14.16 -37.52 22.35
CA ILE A 667 -13.45 -36.67 21.39
C ILE A 667 -14.16 -36.72 20.04
N GLU A 668 -14.53 -37.89 19.56
CA GLU A 668 -15.30 -38.08 18.32
C GLU A 668 -16.61 -37.28 18.36
N ARG A 669 -17.37 -37.36 19.45
CA ARG A 669 -18.59 -36.55 19.63
C ARG A 669 -18.31 -35.05 19.64
N SER A 670 -17.20 -34.62 20.26
CA SER A 670 -16.80 -33.21 20.27
C SER A 670 -16.41 -32.71 18.87
N VAL A 671 -15.69 -33.54 18.11
CA VAL A 671 -15.32 -33.26 16.71
C VAL A 671 -16.56 -33.19 15.83
N ALA A 672 -17.50 -34.14 15.97
CA ALA A 672 -18.77 -34.15 15.26
C ALA A 672 -19.60 -32.89 15.57
N ALA A 673 -19.77 -32.54 16.86
CA ALA A 673 -20.51 -31.34 17.24
C ALA A 673 -19.87 -30.04 16.69
N SER A 674 -18.54 -29.97 16.67
CA SER A 674 -17.83 -28.83 16.09
C SER A 674 -17.96 -28.78 14.55
N TYR A 675 -18.02 -29.94 13.90
CA TYR A 675 -18.25 -30.05 12.47
C TYR A 675 -19.66 -29.60 12.07
N GLU A 676 -20.69 -30.07 12.77
CA GLU A 676 -22.08 -29.61 12.57
C GLU A 676 -22.17 -28.09 12.71
N ARG A 677 -21.54 -27.54 13.77
CA ARG A 677 -21.49 -26.09 13.96
C ARG A 677 -20.79 -25.37 12.80
N PHE A 678 -19.77 -25.97 12.18
CA PHE A 678 -19.11 -25.39 11.01
C PHE A 678 -20.06 -25.42 9.80
N LEU A 679 -20.74 -26.54 9.55
CA LEU A 679 -21.74 -26.63 8.49
C LEU A 679 -22.84 -25.57 8.65
N GLU A 680 -23.35 -25.36 9.86
CA GLU A 680 -24.35 -24.32 10.14
C GLU A 680 -23.86 -22.91 9.77
N VAL A 681 -22.61 -22.57 10.11
CA VAL A 681 -22.04 -21.25 9.81
C VAL A 681 -21.88 -21.05 8.31
N VAL A 682 -21.42 -22.08 7.59
CA VAL A 682 -21.28 -22.03 6.13
C VAL A 682 -22.65 -21.99 5.46
N ALA A 683 -23.59 -22.86 5.85
CA ALA A 683 -24.95 -22.90 5.34
C ALA A 683 -25.65 -21.54 5.48
N ALA A 684 -25.57 -20.94 6.67
CA ALA A 684 -26.15 -19.62 6.92
C ALA A 684 -25.45 -18.50 6.15
N GLY A 685 -24.12 -18.50 6.09
CA GLY A 685 -23.34 -17.44 5.43
C GLY A 685 -23.39 -17.49 3.90
N ARG A 686 -23.48 -18.70 3.33
CA ARG A 686 -23.46 -18.95 1.87
C ARG A 686 -24.84 -19.19 1.29
N ALA A 687 -25.89 -19.14 2.12
CA ALA A 687 -27.26 -19.47 1.74
C ALA A 687 -27.38 -20.86 1.05
N MET A 688 -26.69 -21.85 1.61
CA MET A 688 -26.68 -23.23 1.15
C MET A 688 -27.42 -24.12 2.14
N GLU A 689 -28.08 -25.17 1.66
CA GLU A 689 -28.63 -26.22 2.53
C GLU A 689 -27.49 -26.99 3.20
N SER A 690 -27.69 -27.42 4.46
CA SER A 690 -26.64 -28.11 5.24
C SER A 690 -26.09 -29.34 4.53
N ASP A 691 -26.95 -30.13 3.88
CA ASP A 691 -26.55 -31.31 3.12
C ASP A 691 -25.70 -30.93 1.90
N ALA A 692 -26.03 -29.82 1.20
CA ALA A 692 -25.24 -29.34 0.08
C ALA A 692 -23.86 -28.83 0.52
N VAL A 693 -23.77 -28.20 1.70
CA VAL A 693 -22.48 -27.84 2.29
C VAL A 693 -21.69 -29.10 2.64
N HIS A 694 -22.34 -30.11 3.23
CA HIS A 694 -21.69 -31.36 3.61
C HIS A 694 -21.00 -32.03 2.41
N GLU A 695 -21.65 -32.11 1.25
CA GLU A 695 -21.09 -32.72 0.03
C GLU A 695 -19.81 -32.04 -0.47
N VAL A 696 -19.68 -30.73 -0.28
CA VAL A 696 -18.49 -29.95 -0.68
C VAL A 696 -17.49 -29.75 0.46
N ALA A 697 -17.80 -30.27 1.65
CA ALA A 697 -17.03 -30.13 2.88
C ALA A 697 -16.16 -31.37 3.16
N GLN A 698 -16.43 -32.09 4.25
CA GLN A 698 -15.69 -33.29 4.69
C GLN A 698 -14.19 -33.09 4.92
N GLY A 699 -13.75 -31.84 5.10
CA GLY A 699 -12.35 -31.47 5.28
C GLY A 699 -11.55 -31.30 3.99
N ARG A 700 -12.16 -31.48 2.82
CA ARG A 700 -11.50 -31.40 1.52
C ARG A 700 -11.02 -29.98 1.20
N VAL A 701 -9.80 -29.86 0.69
CA VAL A 701 -9.24 -28.61 0.17
C VAL A 701 -9.65 -28.39 -1.28
N TRP A 702 -9.86 -27.13 -1.65
CA TRP A 702 -10.24 -26.73 -3.01
C TRP A 702 -9.34 -25.58 -3.48
N SER A 703 -9.07 -25.52 -4.79
CA SER A 703 -8.57 -24.29 -5.39
C SER A 703 -9.66 -23.21 -5.38
N GLY A 704 -9.31 -21.93 -5.55
CA GLY A 704 -10.28 -20.84 -5.62
C GLY A 704 -11.21 -21.00 -6.82
N ALA A 705 -10.71 -21.50 -7.95
CA ALA A 705 -11.53 -21.85 -9.12
C ALA A 705 -12.57 -22.91 -8.79
N GLN A 706 -12.15 -24.03 -8.18
CA GLN A 706 -13.07 -25.09 -7.75
C GLN A 706 -14.07 -24.58 -6.71
N ALA A 707 -13.62 -23.77 -5.76
CA ALA A 707 -14.48 -23.20 -4.73
C ALA A 707 -15.55 -22.24 -5.30
N ALA A 708 -15.23 -21.51 -6.37
CA ALA A 708 -16.20 -20.67 -7.08
C ALA A 708 -17.27 -21.53 -7.79
N ASP A 709 -16.85 -22.60 -8.48
CA ASP A 709 -17.77 -23.54 -9.13
C ASP A 709 -18.72 -24.22 -8.13
N LEU A 710 -18.26 -24.43 -6.89
CA LEU A 710 -19.02 -25.03 -5.80
C LEU A 710 -19.85 -24.01 -4.99
N GLY A 711 -19.81 -22.71 -5.32
CA GLY A 711 -20.54 -21.65 -4.59
C GLY A 711 -19.93 -21.24 -3.24
N LEU A 712 -18.75 -21.77 -2.90
CA LEU A 712 -18.02 -21.43 -1.69
C LEU A 712 -17.34 -20.05 -1.78
N VAL A 713 -17.06 -19.58 -2.99
CA VAL A 713 -16.49 -18.26 -3.33
C VAL A 713 -17.43 -17.56 -4.31
N ASP A 714 -17.57 -16.24 -4.20
CA ASP A 714 -18.50 -15.45 -5.03
C ASP A 714 -17.87 -14.96 -6.34
N GLU A 715 -16.56 -14.67 -6.32
CA GLU A 715 -15.86 -14.05 -7.44
C GLU A 715 -14.39 -14.46 -7.49
N LEU A 716 -13.90 -14.72 -8.72
CA LEU A 716 -12.48 -14.93 -8.97
C LEU A 716 -11.78 -13.58 -9.16
N GLY A 717 -10.82 -13.27 -8.29
CA GLY A 717 -10.14 -11.99 -8.28
C GLY A 717 -9.16 -11.82 -7.11
N GLY A 718 -8.60 -10.62 -7.00
CA GLY A 718 -7.65 -10.23 -5.96
C GLY A 718 -8.19 -9.17 -5.01
N LEU A 719 -7.26 -8.47 -4.35
CA LEU A 719 -7.58 -7.35 -3.47
C LEU A 719 -8.26 -6.20 -4.21
N ALA A 720 -7.84 -5.90 -5.45
CA ALA A 720 -8.43 -4.84 -6.25
C ALA A 720 -9.92 -5.10 -6.56
N ASP A 721 -10.26 -6.33 -6.91
CA ASP A 721 -11.64 -6.75 -7.18
C ASP A 721 -12.49 -6.71 -5.90
N ALA A 722 -11.92 -7.10 -4.75
CA ALA A 722 -12.59 -6.98 -3.47
C ALA A 722 -12.86 -5.52 -3.06
N VAL A 723 -11.94 -4.60 -3.39
CA VAL A 723 -12.13 -3.13 -3.22
C VAL A 723 -13.26 -2.63 -4.12
N GLU A 724 -13.35 -3.12 -5.34
CA GLU A 724 -14.43 -2.77 -6.25
C GLU A 724 -15.78 -3.33 -5.78
N ALA A 725 -15.82 -4.60 -5.37
CA ALA A 725 -17.02 -5.25 -4.83
C ALA A 725 -17.57 -4.51 -3.60
N ILE A 726 -16.71 -4.08 -2.68
CA ILE A 726 -17.17 -3.31 -1.51
C ILE A 726 -17.59 -1.88 -1.88
N ARG A 727 -16.95 -1.25 -2.88
CA ARG A 727 -17.35 0.06 -3.41
C ARG A 727 -18.77 0.00 -3.98
N LEU A 728 -19.08 -1.04 -4.75
CA LEU A 728 -20.41 -1.26 -5.33
C LEU A 728 -21.48 -1.50 -4.26
N ARG A 729 -21.13 -2.18 -3.15
CA ARG A 729 -22.03 -2.44 -2.02
C ARG A 729 -22.21 -1.27 -1.06
N THR A 730 -21.32 -0.26 -1.11
CA THR A 730 -21.37 0.94 -0.27
C THR A 730 -21.84 2.15 -1.08
N ASN A 731 -20.94 2.81 -1.81
CA ASN A 731 -21.25 3.95 -2.65
C ASN A 731 -20.52 3.90 -3.99
N PRO A 732 -21.18 3.49 -5.08
CA PRO A 732 -20.56 3.36 -6.40
C PRO A 732 -20.20 4.70 -7.06
N ASN A 733 -20.47 5.83 -6.42
CA ASN A 733 -20.09 7.16 -6.93
C ASN A 733 -18.94 7.80 -6.14
N ARG A 734 -18.42 7.14 -5.10
CA ARG A 734 -17.28 7.61 -4.30
C ARG A 734 -16.08 6.70 -4.49
N ALA A 735 -14.89 7.30 -4.41
CA ALA A 735 -13.65 6.54 -4.30
C ALA A 735 -13.60 5.84 -2.93
N VAL A 736 -12.97 4.67 -2.89
CA VAL A 736 -12.73 3.96 -1.62
C VAL A 736 -11.43 4.45 -1.01
N GLN A 737 -11.46 4.76 0.29
CA GLN A 737 -10.28 4.92 1.11
C GLN A 737 -10.17 3.74 2.07
N LEU A 738 -9.14 2.91 1.88
CA LEU A 738 -8.85 1.84 2.83
C LEU A 738 -8.22 2.44 4.09
N VAL A 739 -8.85 2.19 5.23
CA VAL A 739 -8.39 2.58 6.55
C VAL A 739 -7.90 1.32 7.26
N PRO A 740 -6.59 1.13 7.44
CA PRO A 740 -6.09 -0.01 8.20
C PRO A 740 -6.63 0.03 9.64
N VAL A 741 -7.35 -1.02 10.04
CA VAL A 741 -7.88 -1.15 11.41
C VAL A 741 -7.21 -2.36 12.06
N GLY A 742 -6.46 -2.11 13.13
CA GLY A 742 -6.00 -3.15 14.05
C GLY A 742 -6.81 -3.09 15.35
N GLY A 743 -6.96 -4.23 16.03
CA GLY A 743 -7.41 -4.23 17.42
C GLY A 743 -6.39 -3.51 18.31
N ARG A 744 -6.70 -3.29 19.60
CA ARG A 744 -5.70 -2.77 20.55
C ARG A 744 -4.50 -3.70 20.51
N GLN A 745 -3.40 -3.23 19.91
CA GLN A 745 -2.11 -3.85 20.15
C GLN A 745 -1.72 -3.43 21.56
N GLY A 746 -1.53 -4.38 22.47
CA GLY A 746 -1.14 -4.07 23.85
C GLY A 746 -0.01 -3.03 23.87
N VAL A 747 -0.27 -1.87 24.48
CA VAL A 747 0.75 -0.85 24.71
C VAL A 747 1.79 -1.49 25.62
N PHE A 748 3.04 -1.58 25.14
CA PHE A 748 4.23 -1.95 25.93
C PHE A 748 3.94 -2.94 27.07
N SER A 749 3.63 -4.20 26.75
CA SER A 749 3.69 -5.21 27.79
C SER A 749 5.16 -5.42 28.17
N ARG A 750 5.45 -5.47 29.47
CA ARG A 750 6.74 -5.92 30.00
C ARG A 750 7.17 -7.24 29.37
N GLU A 751 6.21 -8.08 28.97
CA GLU A 751 6.40 -9.32 28.22
C GLU A 751 6.96 -9.13 26.80
N ARG A 752 6.61 -8.07 26.05
CA ARG A 752 7.15 -7.83 24.70
C ARG A 752 8.64 -7.46 24.77
N THR A 753 9.00 -6.53 25.66
CA THR A 753 10.40 -6.17 25.92
C THR A 753 11.14 -7.34 26.58
N TRP A 754 10.48 -8.10 27.47
CA TRP A 754 11.05 -9.29 28.09
C TRP A 754 11.32 -10.40 27.07
N ARG A 755 10.41 -10.71 26.12
CA ARG A 755 10.63 -11.68 25.03
C ARG A 755 11.80 -11.27 24.13
N ILE A 756 11.92 -9.98 23.80
CA ILE A 756 13.04 -9.45 23.00
C ILE A 756 14.37 -9.51 23.78
N THR A 757 14.38 -9.16 25.07
CA THR A 757 15.60 -9.26 25.91
C THR A 757 15.95 -10.71 26.27
N ARG A 758 14.95 -11.60 26.36
CA ARG A 758 15.06 -13.02 26.68
C ARG A 758 15.57 -13.83 25.49
N ALA A 759 15.21 -13.48 24.26
CA ALA A 759 15.82 -14.03 23.04
C ALA A 759 17.35 -13.86 23.00
N ARG A 760 17.88 -12.86 23.73
CA ARG A 760 19.32 -12.67 23.93
C ARG A 760 19.90 -13.63 24.97
N ALA A 761 19.16 -13.93 26.04
CA ALA A 761 19.53 -14.91 27.07
C ALA A 761 19.36 -16.38 26.61
N TYR A 762 18.43 -16.64 25.68
CA TYR A 762 18.23 -17.95 25.03
C TYR A 762 19.42 -18.39 24.16
N ARG A 763 20.20 -17.42 23.68
CA ARG A 763 21.38 -17.68 22.85
C ARG A 763 22.54 -18.30 23.63
N ASP A 764 22.56 -18.06 24.95
CA ASP A 764 23.60 -18.54 25.88
C ASP A 764 23.20 -19.86 26.58
N LEU A 765 22.00 -20.39 26.31
CA LEU A 765 21.57 -21.69 26.80
C LEU A 765 22.11 -22.82 25.90
N PRO A 766 22.47 -23.99 26.48
CA PRO A 766 22.75 -25.19 25.69
C PRO A 766 21.58 -25.52 24.75
N PRO A 767 21.85 -26.02 23.53
CA PRO A 767 20.82 -26.29 22.52
C PRO A 767 19.65 -27.14 23.03
N GLU A 768 19.93 -28.12 23.87
CA GLU A 768 18.95 -29.05 24.45
C GLU A 768 18.02 -28.34 25.44
N VAL A 769 18.55 -27.37 26.19
CA VAL A 769 17.79 -26.58 27.18
C VAL A 769 16.96 -25.50 26.50
N ARG A 770 17.48 -24.91 25.42
CA ARG A 770 16.75 -23.97 24.57
C ARG A 770 15.51 -24.63 23.95
N MET A 771 15.68 -25.82 23.38
CA MET A 771 14.57 -26.60 22.81
C MET A 771 13.47 -26.88 23.84
N VAL A 772 13.85 -27.26 25.06
CA VAL A 772 12.90 -27.50 26.17
C VAL A 772 12.24 -26.20 26.65
N ALA A 773 12.99 -25.10 26.76
CA ALA A 773 12.44 -23.82 27.21
C ALA A 773 11.48 -23.19 26.17
N GLU A 774 11.78 -23.31 24.87
CA GLU A 774 10.89 -22.92 23.77
C GLU A 774 9.64 -23.81 23.68
N ALA A 775 9.80 -25.13 23.95
CA ALA A 775 8.67 -26.03 24.10
C ALA A 775 7.76 -25.60 25.26
N LEU A 776 8.32 -25.34 26.45
CA LEU A 776 7.59 -24.93 27.65
C LEU A 776 6.93 -23.55 27.53
N GLU A 777 7.59 -22.57 26.91
CA GLU A 777 7.04 -21.22 26.72
C GLU A 777 5.87 -21.23 25.73
N THR A 778 5.97 -22.07 24.71
CA THR A 778 4.86 -22.27 23.78
C THR A 778 3.72 -23.06 24.42
N LEU A 779 4.00 -24.12 25.17
CA LEU A 779 3.00 -24.83 25.97
C LEU A 779 2.30 -23.88 26.96
N GLY A 780 3.04 -22.96 27.58
CA GLY A 780 2.50 -21.93 28.47
C GLY A 780 1.57 -20.93 27.79
N ALA A 781 1.81 -20.59 26.52
CA ALA A 781 0.91 -19.73 25.72
C ALA A 781 -0.44 -20.40 25.41
N TYR A 782 -0.53 -21.73 25.55
CA TYR A 782 -1.73 -22.54 25.35
C TYR A 782 -2.20 -23.23 26.65
N GLY A 783 -1.74 -22.79 27.83
CA GLY A 783 -1.97 -23.47 29.11
C GLY A 783 -3.44 -23.66 29.52
N ASP A 784 -4.35 -22.91 28.91
CA ASP A 784 -5.81 -23.03 29.08
C ASP A 784 -6.48 -23.86 27.96
N GLU A 785 -5.72 -24.61 27.15
CA GLU A 785 -6.19 -25.49 26.05
C GLU A 785 -5.89 -26.96 26.33
N ILE A 786 -6.74 -27.85 25.82
CA ILE A 786 -6.31 -29.21 25.45
C ILE A 786 -5.56 -29.04 24.13
N ILE A 787 -4.22 -29.13 24.17
CA ILE A 787 -3.37 -28.91 23.00
C ILE A 787 -3.53 -30.09 22.04
N LEU A 788 -4.14 -29.82 20.88
CA LEU A 788 -4.41 -30.85 19.89
C LEU A 788 -3.20 -31.07 18.95
N MET A 789 -2.44 -30.05 18.56
CA MET A 789 -1.21 -30.25 17.78
C MET A 789 -0.27 -29.05 17.88
N ARG A 790 1.05 -29.33 17.88
CA ARG A 790 2.10 -28.39 17.48
C ARG A 790 3.16 -29.18 16.71
N MET A 791 3.54 -28.71 15.52
CA MET A 791 4.58 -29.36 14.71
C MET A 791 5.99 -29.13 15.31
N PRO A 792 6.93 -30.08 15.18
CA PRO A 792 8.22 -30.04 15.89
C PRO A 792 9.38 -29.43 15.06
N TYR A 793 9.16 -28.36 14.28
CA TYR A 793 10.26 -27.75 13.50
C TYR A 793 10.34 -26.24 13.67
N ASP A 794 11.51 -25.75 14.05
CA ASP A 794 12.02 -24.44 13.66
C ASP A 794 12.93 -24.67 12.43
N LEU A 795 12.61 -24.01 11.31
CA LEU A 795 13.43 -24.04 10.10
C LEU A 795 14.61 -23.08 10.27
N ASP A 796 15.77 -23.61 10.68
CA ASP A 796 17.03 -22.89 10.60
C ASP A 796 17.63 -23.15 9.20
N LEU A 797 17.34 -22.26 8.25
CA LEU A 797 17.97 -22.27 6.94
C LEU A 797 19.39 -21.72 7.07
N ALA A 798 20.34 -22.60 7.39
CA ALA A 798 21.75 -22.30 7.18
C ALA A 798 22.04 -22.34 5.68
N TRP A 799 22.21 -21.14 5.08
CA TRP A 799 23.08 -20.94 3.94
C TRP A 799 24.30 -20.15 4.38
#